data_AF-A0A9F2NR34-F1
#
_entry.id   AF-A0A9F2NR34-F1
#
_cell.length_a   1.000
_cell.length_b   1.000
_cell.length_c   1.000
_cell.angle_alpha   90.00
_cell.angle_beta   90.00
_cell.angle_gamma   90.00
#
_symmetry.space_group_name_H-M   'P 1'
#
loop_
_entity.id
_entity.type
_entity.pdbx_description
1 polymer ?
#
loop_
_entity_poly.entity_id
_entity_poly.type
_entity_poly.pdbx_seq_one_letter_code
_entity_poly.pdbx_strand_id
1 'polypeptide(L)'
;MSTENATILCNTERWPLIIDAQLQGIKWIKNKHGQDLKAIRLGQKSYLDIIEKAVSDGDTLLIENIGETVEPVLDPLLGRNTIKKGKYIKIGDKEVEYHPKFRLILHTKYFNPHYKPEMQAQCTLINFLVTRDGLEDQLLAAVVAKERPDLEELKATLTKQQNEFKIILKELEDSLLARLSAASGNFLGDTALVENLETTKRTANEIEQKVIEAKITEIRINEARENYRPAAERASLLYFILNDLNKINPIYQFSLKAFNVVFEKAIQRTAPAEDVKHRVINLTDEITYSVFMYTARGLFERDKLIFLAQVAFQVLLVKKEVNPVELDFLLRFPFKAGLTSPVDFLLGQGWGGIKVLSEMDEFKNLDSDIEGSAKRWKKFVESETPEKEVFPKEWKNKTALQKLCMMRCMRPDRMTYAVKNFVEEKMGSKFVEGRSVEFSKSYEESSPSTPIFFILSPGVDPLKDVEALGQKLGFTIDNGKIHNVSLGQGQEVVAENALDVAAVEGHWVILQNIHLVAKWLGTLDKKVERYSIGSHNDYRVFMSAEPAPSPDAHIIPQGLLENAIKITNEPPTGMYANLHKALDLFTQDTLEMCTKEIEFKCILFALCYFHAVVAERRKFGAQGWNRSYPFNNGDLTISINVLYNYLEANVKVPWDDLRYLFGEIMYGGHITDDWDRRLCRTYLVEYIRMEMLEGEMFLAPGFLIPPNSDYKGYHEYIDENLPPESPYLYGLHPNAEIGFLTVTSEKLFRTVLEMQPKESDAGGGTGVSREEKVKSVLDEILDRLPEPFNMVEIMAKAAEKTPYVVVAFQECERMNILTSEIRRSLKELNLGLKGELTITTDMEELSNALYYDNVPESWTNRAYPSLLSLAAWYADLLLRIRELEAWTTDFALPTTVWLAGFFNPQSFLTAIMQSMARKNEWPLDRMCLSVEVTKKNREDMTAPPREGSYVHGLFMEGARWDVQTGVISDARLKELTPSMPVIFIKAIPVDRMDIKNMYECPVYKTRTRGPTYVWTFNLKTKEKPAKWILAGVALLLQI
;
A
#
# COMPACT_ATOMS: atom_id res chain seq x y z
N MET A 1 -14.72 -31.35 0.79
CA MET A 1 -15.41 -30.10 1.16
C MET A 1 -16.65 -29.77 0.32
N SER A 2 -16.59 -29.44 -0.98
CA SER A 2 -17.81 -29.03 -1.71
C SER A 2 -18.91 -30.11 -1.77
N THR A 3 -18.53 -31.38 -1.86
CA THR A 3 -19.43 -32.54 -1.78
C THR A 3 -20.04 -32.74 -0.39
N GLU A 4 -19.28 -32.47 0.68
CA GLU A 4 -19.76 -32.52 2.07
C GLU A 4 -20.75 -31.38 2.32
N ASN A 5 -20.41 -30.16 1.89
CA ASN A 5 -21.30 -29.01 1.96
C ASN A 5 -22.60 -29.24 1.17
N ALA A 6 -22.51 -29.85 -0.01
CA ALA A 6 -23.69 -30.25 -0.78
C ALA A 6 -24.53 -31.28 -0.03
N THR A 7 -23.91 -32.22 0.68
CA THR A 7 -24.60 -33.23 1.49
C THR A 7 -25.33 -32.59 2.67
N ILE A 8 -24.67 -31.69 3.40
CA ILE A 8 -25.25 -30.90 4.49
C ILE A 8 -26.42 -30.06 3.95
N LEU A 9 -26.23 -29.38 2.82
CA LEU A 9 -27.26 -28.59 2.18
C LEU A 9 -28.50 -29.43 1.80
N CYS A 10 -28.31 -30.69 1.40
CA CYS A 10 -29.42 -31.59 1.05
C CYS A 10 -30.17 -32.12 2.28
N ASN A 11 -29.45 -32.41 3.37
CA ASN A 11 -29.97 -33.17 4.51
C ASN A 11 -30.25 -32.30 5.76
N THR A 12 -29.94 -31.01 5.72
CA THR A 12 -30.18 -30.10 6.85
C THR A 12 -31.66 -29.90 7.13
N GLU A 13 -32.01 -30.10 8.40
CA GLU A 13 -33.36 -29.80 8.88
C GLU A 13 -33.56 -28.31 9.10
N ARG A 14 -32.60 -27.55 9.65
CA ARG A 14 -32.69 -26.09 9.78
C ARG A 14 -32.45 -25.39 8.43
N TRP A 15 -32.82 -24.12 8.32
CA TRP A 15 -32.57 -23.36 7.09
C TRP A 15 -31.07 -23.20 6.85
N PRO A 16 -30.53 -23.65 5.71
CA PRO A 16 -29.12 -23.45 5.39
C PRO A 16 -28.85 -21.99 5.04
N LEU A 17 -27.86 -21.40 5.70
CA LEU A 17 -27.30 -20.09 5.40
C LEU A 17 -25.90 -20.28 4.82
N ILE A 18 -25.77 -19.97 3.54
CA ILE A 18 -24.58 -20.24 2.74
C ILE A 18 -23.72 -18.99 2.70
N ILE A 19 -22.47 -19.13 3.15
CA ILE A 19 -21.41 -18.13 2.98
C ILE A 19 -20.64 -18.49 1.71
N ASP A 20 -20.90 -17.77 0.61
CA ASP A 20 -20.34 -18.05 -0.71
C ASP A 20 -19.87 -16.76 -1.39
N ALA A 21 -18.68 -16.30 -1.00
CA ALA A 21 -18.08 -15.10 -1.58
C ALA A 21 -17.75 -15.27 -3.08
N GLN A 22 -17.39 -16.49 -3.50
CA GLN A 22 -16.96 -16.79 -4.88
C GLN A 22 -18.10 -17.17 -5.83
N LEU A 23 -19.35 -17.20 -5.34
CA LEU A 23 -20.56 -17.53 -6.11
C LEU A 23 -20.55 -18.92 -6.77
N GLN A 24 -19.74 -19.86 -6.26
CA GLN A 24 -19.69 -21.23 -6.78
C GLN A 24 -20.89 -22.05 -6.29
N GLY A 25 -21.24 -21.90 -5.00
CA GLY A 25 -22.35 -22.59 -4.36
C GLY A 25 -23.69 -22.18 -4.97
N ILE A 26 -23.90 -20.88 -5.17
CA ILE A 26 -25.14 -20.38 -5.79
C ILE A 26 -25.34 -20.88 -7.22
N LYS A 27 -24.26 -20.96 -8.01
CA LYS A 27 -24.31 -21.50 -9.38
C LYS A 27 -24.73 -22.96 -9.37
N TRP A 28 -24.21 -23.74 -8.42
CA TRP A 28 -24.59 -25.14 -8.26
C TRP A 28 -26.06 -25.30 -7.86
N ILE A 29 -26.57 -24.49 -6.93
CA ILE A 29 -27.98 -24.52 -6.49
C ILE A 29 -28.93 -24.22 -7.64
N LYS A 30 -28.64 -23.16 -8.41
CA LYS A 30 -29.42 -22.79 -9.60
C LYS A 30 -29.44 -23.92 -10.63
N ASN A 31 -28.30 -24.55 -10.89
CA ASN A 31 -28.21 -25.67 -11.83
C ASN A 31 -28.95 -26.92 -11.33
N LYS A 32 -28.92 -27.19 -10.02
CA LYS A 32 -29.55 -28.37 -9.42
C LYS A 32 -31.07 -28.29 -9.39
N HIS A 33 -31.62 -27.15 -8.96
CA HIS A 33 -33.06 -26.98 -8.78
C HIS A 33 -33.76 -26.44 -10.05
N GLY A 34 -33.01 -25.90 -11.01
CA GLY A 34 -33.54 -25.49 -12.31
C GLY A 34 -34.70 -24.49 -12.18
N GLN A 35 -35.83 -24.80 -12.83
CA GLN A 35 -37.02 -23.94 -12.85
C GLN A 35 -37.86 -23.98 -11.56
N ASP A 36 -37.65 -24.98 -10.71
CA ASP A 36 -38.38 -25.16 -9.44
C ASP A 36 -37.87 -24.22 -8.32
N LEU A 37 -36.76 -23.52 -8.58
CA LEU A 37 -36.15 -22.56 -7.66
C LEU A 37 -36.74 -21.17 -7.86
N LYS A 38 -37.33 -20.60 -6.80
CA LYS A 38 -37.68 -19.17 -6.74
C LYS A 38 -36.51 -18.42 -6.12
N ALA A 39 -35.75 -17.67 -6.92
CA ALA A 39 -34.68 -16.81 -6.42
C ALA A 39 -35.16 -15.37 -6.26
N ILE A 40 -34.95 -14.79 -5.08
CA ILE A 40 -35.33 -13.40 -4.77
C ILE A 40 -34.17 -12.65 -4.10
N ARG A 41 -34.18 -11.32 -4.19
CA ARG A 41 -33.29 -10.41 -3.45
C ARG A 41 -34.13 -9.53 -2.52
N LEU A 42 -33.65 -9.30 -1.30
CA LEU A 42 -34.30 -8.37 -0.37
C LEU A 42 -34.30 -6.95 -0.97
N GLY A 43 -35.43 -6.26 -0.89
CA GLY A 43 -35.64 -4.93 -1.49
C GLY A 43 -36.18 -4.91 -2.94
N GLN A 44 -36.38 -6.08 -3.57
CA GLN A 44 -37.11 -6.14 -4.84
C GLN A 44 -38.61 -5.83 -4.64
N LYS A 45 -39.26 -5.16 -5.60
CA LYS A 45 -40.72 -4.94 -5.53
C LYS A 45 -41.46 -6.27 -5.42
N SER A 46 -42.45 -6.34 -4.52
CA SER A 46 -43.27 -7.55 -4.24
C SER A 46 -42.49 -8.78 -3.77
N TYR A 47 -41.31 -8.60 -3.16
CA TYR A 47 -40.57 -9.75 -2.62
C TYR A 47 -41.37 -10.50 -1.53
N LEU A 48 -42.10 -9.79 -0.66
CA LEU A 48 -42.96 -10.39 0.36
C LEU A 48 -44.07 -11.25 -0.27
N ASP A 49 -44.74 -10.77 -1.31
CA ASP A 49 -45.80 -11.52 -2.00
C ASP A 49 -45.25 -12.83 -2.62
N ILE A 50 -44.02 -12.79 -3.14
CA ILE A 50 -43.34 -13.98 -3.69
C ILE A 50 -43.01 -14.97 -2.58
N ILE A 51 -42.56 -14.50 -1.41
CA ILE A 51 -42.31 -15.34 -0.23
C ILE A 51 -43.63 -15.98 0.24
N GLU A 52 -44.70 -15.18 0.39
CA GLU A 52 -46.02 -15.65 0.80
C GLU A 52 -46.51 -16.79 -0.11
N LYS A 53 -46.39 -16.59 -1.42
CA LYS A 53 -46.79 -17.59 -2.42
C LYS A 53 -45.90 -18.83 -2.38
N ALA A 54 -44.58 -18.68 -2.30
CA ALA A 54 -43.67 -19.81 -2.21
C ALA A 54 -43.91 -20.66 -0.96
N VAL A 55 -44.22 -20.03 0.18
CA VAL A 55 -44.54 -20.71 1.44
C VAL A 55 -45.85 -21.51 1.34
N SER A 56 -46.84 -20.98 0.61
CA SER A 56 -48.15 -21.63 0.40
C SER A 56 -48.08 -22.76 -0.63
N ASP A 57 -47.34 -22.56 -1.72
CA ASP A 57 -47.21 -23.52 -2.83
C ASP A 57 -46.19 -24.64 -2.52
N GLY A 58 -45.31 -24.43 -1.53
CA GLY A 58 -44.29 -25.40 -1.13
C GLY A 58 -43.03 -25.37 -1.98
N ASP A 59 -42.74 -24.24 -2.62
CA ASP A 59 -41.59 -24.04 -3.50
C ASP A 59 -40.25 -24.03 -2.72
N THR A 60 -39.14 -24.23 -3.43
CA THR A 60 -37.80 -23.96 -2.89
C THR A 60 -37.44 -22.50 -3.14
N LEU A 61 -37.30 -21.71 -2.08
CA LEU A 61 -37.00 -20.29 -2.12
C LEU A 61 -35.52 -20.03 -1.79
N LEU A 62 -34.83 -19.29 -2.65
CA LEU A 62 -33.46 -18.79 -2.44
C LEU A 62 -33.49 -17.28 -2.22
N ILE A 63 -33.02 -16.83 -1.05
CA ILE A 63 -32.80 -15.40 -0.78
C ILE A 63 -31.32 -15.08 -1.01
N GLU A 64 -31.04 -14.28 -2.04
CA GLU A 64 -29.68 -13.90 -2.40
C GLU A 64 -29.21 -12.63 -1.66
N ASN A 65 -27.95 -12.67 -1.22
CA ASN A 65 -27.19 -11.53 -0.72
C ASN A 65 -27.77 -10.93 0.57
N ILE A 66 -28.03 -11.79 1.54
CA ILE A 66 -28.42 -11.37 2.89
C ILE A 66 -27.26 -10.65 3.58
N GLY A 67 -27.56 -9.50 4.16
CA GLY A 67 -26.64 -8.73 5.00
C GLY A 67 -26.49 -9.32 6.41
N GLU A 68 -25.75 -8.65 7.30
CA GLU A 68 -25.59 -9.08 8.70
C GLU A 68 -26.87 -8.88 9.53
N THR A 69 -27.69 -7.90 9.13
CA THR A 69 -29.00 -7.63 9.71
C THR A 69 -30.11 -8.04 8.75
N VAL A 70 -31.09 -8.79 9.25
CA VAL A 70 -32.30 -9.17 8.51
C VAL A 70 -33.49 -8.36 9.03
N GLU A 71 -34.45 -8.06 8.15
CA GLU A 71 -35.69 -7.38 8.55
C GLU A 71 -36.51 -8.24 9.54
N PRO A 72 -36.97 -7.69 10.68
CA PRO A 72 -37.71 -8.45 11.70
C PRO A 72 -38.97 -9.15 11.19
N VAL A 73 -39.51 -8.70 10.06
CA VAL A 73 -40.67 -9.30 9.37
C VAL A 73 -40.41 -10.76 8.97
N LEU A 74 -39.14 -11.14 8.77
CA LEU A 74 -38.73 -12.49 8.37
C LEU A 74 -38.40 -13.40 9.56
N ASP A 75 -38.28 -12.86 10.78
CA ASP A 75 -37.94 -13.65 11.98
C ASP A 75 -38.90 -14.84 12.22
N PRO A 76 -40.23 -14.72 12.03
CA PRO A 76 -41.13 -15.86 12.18
C PRO A 76 -40.88 -16.97 11.16
N LEU A 77 -40.44 -16.62 9.95
CA LEU A 77 -40.10 -17.58 8.90
C LEU A 77 -38.75 -18.26 9.18
N LEU A 78 -37.75 -17.48 9.61
CA LEU A 78 -36.41 -17.96 9.97
C LEU A 78 -36.44 -18.88 11.19
N GLY A 79 -37.17 -18.50 12.23
CA GLY A 79 -37.38 -19.31 13.45
C GLY A 79 -38.39 -20.44 13.30
N ARG A 80 -39.11 -20.54 12.17
CA ARG A 80 -40.23 -21.48 11.95
C ARG A 80 -41.31 -21.40 13.03
N ASN A 81 -41.66 -20.17 13.41
CA ASN A 81 -42.67 -19.91 14.42
C ASN A 81 -44.07 -20.18 13.84
N THR A 82 -44.47 -21.45 13.84
CA THR A 82 -45.78 -21.88 13.32
C THR A 82 -46.90 -21.67 14.35
N ILE A 83 -48.06 -21.27 13.86
CA ILE A 83 -49.28 -20.98 14.63
C ILE A 83 -50.37 -22.00 14.21
N LYS A 84 -51.38 -22.22 15.06
CA LYS A 84 -52.53 -23.13 14.80
C LYS A 84 -52.11 -24.57 14.42
N LYS A 85 -51.34 -25.23 15.30
CA LYS A 85 -50.86 -26.62 15.13
C LYS A 85 -50.01 -26.85 13.86
N GLY A 86 -49.12 -25.91 13.53
CA GLY A 86 -48.15 -26.10 12.45
C GLY A 86 -48.64 -25.71 11.05
N LYS A 87 -49.85 -25.15 10.90
CA LYS A 87 -50.46 -24.88 9.59
C LYS A 87 -50.23 -23.47 9.05
N TYR A 88 -49.90 -22.50 9.88
CA TYR A 88 -49.74 -21.10 9.44
C TYR A 88 -48.46 -20.49 9.99
N ILE A 89 -47.83 -19.60 9.23
CA ILE A 89 -46.73 -18.73 9.67
C ILE A 89 -47.17 -17.29 9.48
N LYS A 90 -46.85 -16.43 10.45
CA LYS A 90 -47.15 -15.00 10.36
C LYS A 90 -46.00 -14.28 9.67
N ILE A 91 -46.23 -13.69 8.50
CA ILE A 91 -45.24 -12.85 7.78
C ILE A 91 -45.79 -11.43 7.76
N GLY A 92 -45.14 -10.52 8.49
CA GLY A 92 -45.68 -9.17 8.73
C GLY A 92 -47.00 -9.24 9.51
N ASP A 93 -48.07 -8.70 8.94
CA ASP A 93 -49.41 -8.73 9.53
C ASP A 93 -50.30 -9.87 8.99
N LYS A 94 -49.86 -10.63 7.99
CA LYS A 94 -50.67 -11.69 7.35
C LYS A 94 -50.35 -13.08 7.91
N GLU A 95 -51.39 -13.91 8.04
CA GLU A 95 -51.27 -15.35 8.28
C GLU A 95 -51.19 -16.09 6.95
N VAL A 96 -50.06 -16.73 6.67
CA VAL A 96 -49.79 -17.48 5.43
C VAL A 96 -49.85 -18.97 5.74
N GLU A 97 -50.49 -19.75 4.88
CA GLU A 97 -50.55 -21.22 5.02
C GLU A 97 -49.16 -21.83 4.78
N TYR A 98 -48.68 -22.65 5.71
CA TYR A 98 -47.35 -23.25 5.66
C TYR A 98 -47.41 -24.64 5.02
N HIS A 99 -46.81 -24.77 3.83
CA HIS A 99 -46.73 -26.05 3.15
C HIS A 99 -45.55 -26.90 3.66
N PRO A 100 -45.75 -28.19 4.01
CA PRO A 100 -44.67 -29.04 4.58
C PRO A 100 -43.46 -29.28 3.68
N LYS A 101 -43.62 -29.14 2.35
CA LYS A 101 -42.52 -29.29 1.38
C LYS A 101 -41.69 -28.00 1.16
N PHE A 102 -42.12 -26.87 1.72
CA PHE A 102 -41.42 -25.59 1.54
C PHE A 102 -39.99 -25.66 2.06
N ARG A 103 -39.03 -25.13 1.28
CA ARG A 103 -37.62 -25.09 1.67
C ARG A 103 -37.02 -23.71 1.42
N LEU A 104 -36.44 -23.13 2.46
CA LEU A 104 -35.73 -21.84 2.39
C LEU A 104 -34.22 -22.07 2.37
N ILE A 105 -33.53 -21.40 1.44
CA ILE A 105 -32.08 -21.34 1.36
C ILE A 105 -31.67 -19.86 1.42
N LEU A 106 -30.74 -19.54 2.30
CA LEU A 106 -30.21 -18.19 2.48
C LEU A 106 -28.78 -18.14 1.93
N HIS A 107 -28.41 -17.05 1.29
CA HIS A 107 -27.10 -16.87 0.69
C HIS A 107 -26.53 -15.49 1.00
N THR A 108 -25.26 -15.42 1.36
CA THR A 108 -24.50 -14.17 1.52
C THR A 108 -23.19 -14.20 0.72
N LYS A 109 -22.81 -13.04 0.19
CA LYS A 109 -21.53 -12.85 -0.51
C LYS A 109 -20.40 -12.42 0.44
N TYR A 110 -20.72 -12.10 1.69
CA TYR A 110 -19.70 -11.63 2.64
C TYR A 110 -18.74 -12.75 3.02
N PHE A 111 -17.45 -12.42 3.10
CA PHE A 111 -16.39 -13.39 3.41
C PHE A 111 -16.46 -13.87 4.86
N ASN A 112 -16.69 -12.96 5.81
CA ASN A 112 -16.79 -13.30 7.22
C ASN A 112 -17.91 -12.47 7.91
N PRO A 113 -19.18 -12.78 7.64
CA PRO A 113 -20.31 -12.04 8.21
C PRO A 113 -20.46 -12.30 9.71
N HIS A 114 -20.69 -11.23 10.48
CA HIS A 114 -20.98 -11.34 11.91
C HIS A 114 -22.49 -11.35 12.17
N TYR A 115 -23.05 -12.56 12.31
CA TYR A 115 -24.45 -12.76 12.66
C TYR A 115 -24.70 -12.72 14.17
N LYS A 116 -25.84 -12.17 14.57
CA LYS A 116 -26.33 -12.27 15.95
C LYS A 116 -26.49 -13.74 16.37
N PRO A 117 -26.28 -14.09 17.65
CA PRO A 117 -26.42 -15.47 18.14
C PRO A 117 -27.78 -16.12 17.80
N GLU A 118 -28.85 -15.32 17.74
CA GLU A 118 -30.19 -15.76 17.36
C GLU A 118 -30.24 -16.35 15.95
N MET A 119 -29.60 -15.71 14.97
CA MET A 119 -29.52 -16.19 13.59
C MET A 119 -28.71 -17.50 13.49
N GLN A 120 -27.63 -17.62 14.25
CA GLN A 120 -26.81 -18.83 14.30
C GLN A 120 -27.56 -20.00 14.97
N ALA A 121 -28.47 -19.71 15.90
CA ALA A 121 -29.33 -20.72 16.50
C ALA A 121 -30.44 -21.19 15.53
N GLN A 122 -31.02 -20.28 14.76
CA GLN A 122 -32.14 -20.57 13.85
C GLN A 122 -31.72 -21.20 12.52
N CYS A 123 -30.56 -20.81 11.97
CA CYS A 123 -30.05 -21.29 10.69
C CYS A 123 -28.82 -22.20 10.86
N THR A 124 -28.61 -23.13 9.91
CA THR A 124 -27.34 -23.86 9.82
C THR A 124 -26.41 -23.11 8.88
N LEU A 125 -25.32 -22.58 9.42
CA LEU A 125 -24.27 -21.94 8.64
C LEU A 125 -23.45 -22.98 7.86
N ILE A 126 -23.31 -22.78 6.56
CA ILE A 126 -22.49 -23.61 5.67
C ILE A 126 -21.47 -22.72 4.99
N ASN A 127 -20.19 -23.01 5.23
CA ASN A 127 -19.09 -22.27 4.65
C ASN A 127 -18.72 -22.85 3.26
N PHE A 128 -19.01 -22.10 2.19
CA PHE A 128 -18.64 -22.43 0.81
C PHE A 128 -17.39 -21.68 0.34
N LEU A 129 -16.65 -21.02 1.24
CA LEU A 129 -15.38 -20.41 0.89
C LEU A 129 -14.42 -21.47 0.35
N VAL A 130 -13.75 -21.08 -0.73
CA VAL A 130 -12.76 -21.93 -1.39
C VAL A 130 -11.51 -22.01 -0.50
N THR A 131 -11.06 -23.22 -0.20
CA THR A 131 -9.79 -23.48 0.50
C THR A 131 -8.66 -23.74 -0.49
N ARG A 132 -7.40 -23.67 -0.02
CA ARG A 132 -6.20 -23.92 -0.84
C ARG A 132 -6.25 -25.27 -1.55
N ASP A 133 -6.47 -26.33 -0.79
CA ASP A 133 -6.56 -27.69 -1.33
C ASP A 133 -7.77 -27.85 -2.27
N GLY A 134 -8.90 -27.23 -1.92
CA GLY A 134 -10.12 -27.29 -2.71
C GLY A 134 -9.97 -26.62 -4.08
N LEU A 135 -9.27 -25.48 -4.14
CA LEU A 135 -8.95 -24.82 -5.41
C LEU A 135 -7.89 -25.57 -6.20
N GLU A 136 -6.87 -26.10 -5.52
CA GLU A 136 -5.81 -26.89 -6.15
C GLU A 136 -6.41 -28.07 -6.94
N ASP A 137 -7.33 -28.82 -6.34
CA ASP A 137 -7.98 -29.95 -7.02
C ASP A 137 -8.85 -29.49 -8.22
N GLN A 138 -9.51 -28.33 -8.11
CA GLN A 138 -10.26 -27.74 -9.23
C GLN A 138 -9.34 -27.34 -10.39
N LEU A 139 -8.21 -26.68 -10.08
CA LEU A 139 -7.24 -26.25 -11.08
C LEU A 139 -6.51 -27.44 -11.68
N LEU A 140 -6.22 -28.49 -10.91
CA LEU A 140 -5.65 -29.74 -11.42
C LEU A 140 -6.56 -30.37 -12.46
N ALA A 141 -7.87 -30.45 -12.20
CA ALA A 141 -8.82 -30.93 -13.18
C ALA A 141 -8.81 -30.07 -14.45
N ALA A 142 -8.70 -28.74 -14.32
CA ALA A 142 -8.61 -27.84 -15.47
C ALA A 142 -7.32 -28.01 -16.29
N VAL A 143 -6.15 -28.18 -15.64
CA VAL A 143 -4.87 -28.45 -16.35
C VAL A 143 -4.97 -29.76 -17.11
N VAL A 144 -5.41 -30.84 -16.44
CA VAL A 144 -5.50 -32.16 -17.06
C VAL A 144 -6.49 -32.14 -18.23
N ALA A 145 -7.65 -31.48 -18.09
CA ALA A 145 -8.63 -31.39 -19.16
C ALA A 145 -8.09 -30.70 -20.43
N LYS A 146 -7.09 -29.80 -20.29
CA LYS A 146 -6.46 -29.11 -21.42
C LYS A 146 -5.24 -29.83 -21.98
N GLU A 147 -4.37 -30.35 -21.11
CA GLU A 147 -3.12 -31.03 -21.52
C GLU A 147 -3.37 -32.47 -21.97
N ARG A 148 -4.28 -33.17 -21.30
CA ARG A 148 -4.60 -34.59 -21.51
C ARG A 148 -6.12 -34.81 -21.46
N PRO A 149 -6.86 -34.28 -22.45
CA PRO A 149 -8.32 -34.45 -22.52
C PRO A 149 -8.73 -35.93 -22.57
N ASP A 150 -7.87 -36.78 -23.15
CA ASP A 150 -8.04 -38.23 -23.20
C ASP A 150 -8.16 -38.86 -21.80
N LEU A 151 -7.34 -38.44 -20.85
CA LEU A 151 -7.37 -38.95 -19.47
C LEU A 151 -8.64 -38.49 -18.73
N GLU A 152 -9.10 -37.27 -18.98
CA GLU A 152 -10.29 -36.72 -18.32
C GLU A 152 -11.58 -37.35 -18.86
N GLU A 153 -11.67 -37.59 -20.18
CA GLU A 153 -12.79 -38.31 -20.80
C GLU A 153 -12.84 -39.78 -20.33
N LEU A 154 -11.68 -40.44 -20.26
CA LEU A 154 -11.57 -41.79 -19.73
C LEU A 154 -12.03 -41.85 -18.27
N LYS A 155 -11.61 -40.89 -17.44
CA LYS A 155 -12.04 -40.79 -16.03
C LYS A 155 -13.54 -40.58 -15.91
N ALA A 156 -14.12 -39.67 -16.68
CA ALA A 156 -15.56 -39.39 -16.67
C ALA A 156 -16.37 -40.64 -17.07
N THR A 157 -15.93 -41.33 -18.12
CA THR A 157 -16.55 -42.58 -18.59
C THR A 157 -16.46 -43.67 -17.54
N LEU A 158 -15.28 -43.88 -16.95
CA LEU A 158 -15.05 -44.87 -15.90
C LEU A 158 -15.90 -44.59 -14.66
N THR A 159 -16.03 -43.32 -14.25
CA THR A 159 -16.85 -42.91 -13.10
C THR A 159 -18.33 -43.20 -13.35
N LYS A 160 -18.81 -42.91 -14.57
CA LYS A 160 -20.18 -43.22 -14.97
C LYS A 160 -20.44 -44.73 -14.96
N GLN A 161 -19.53 -45.51 -15.54
CA GLN A 161 -19.60 -46.97 -15.55
C GLN A 161 -19.59 -47.56 -14.13
N GLN A 162 -18.73 -47.08 -13.23
CA GLN A 162 -18.71 -47.52 -11.83
C GLN A 162 -20.05 -47.24 -11.12
N ASN A 163 -20.63 -46.05 -11.33
CA ASN A 163 -21.93 -45.71 -10.75
C ASN A 163 -23.04 -46.61 -11.30
N GLU A 164 -23.03 -46.86 -12.61
CA GLU A 164 -23.96 -47.78 -13.27
C GLU A 164 -23.82 -49.21 -12.74
N PHE A 165 -22.59 -49.71 -12.57
CA PHE A 165 -22.33 -51.02 -11.95
C PHE A 165 -22.84 -51.12 -10.52
N LYS A 166 -22.69 -50.06 -9.71
CA LYS A 166 -23.24 -50.02 -8.34
C LYS A 166 -24.77 -50.01 -8.33
N ILE A 167 -25.41 -49.29 -9.25
CA ILE A 167 -26.87 -49.26 -9.39
C ILE A 167 -27.36 -50.66 -9.79
N ILE A 168 -26.75 -51.28 -10.80
CA ILE A 168 -27.12 -52.63 -11.25
C ILE A 168 -26.91 -53.66 -10.12
N LEU A 169 -25.79 -53.59 -9.38
CA LEU A 169 -25.56 -54.46 -8.22
C LEU A 169 -26.68 -54.33 -7.19
N LYS A 170 -27.09 -53.11 -6.87
CA LYS A 170 -28.20 -52.85 -5.95
C LYS A 170 -29.54 -53.34 -6.50
N GLU A 171 -29.84 -53.12 -7.78
CA GLU A 171 -31.05 -53.63 -8.41
C GLU A 171 -31.10 -55.16 -8.44
N LEU A 172 -29.95 -55.82 -8.68
CA LEU A 172 -29.84 -57.27 -8.60
C LEU A 172 -30.05 -57.74 -7.15
N GLU A 173 -29.51 -57.05 -6.15
CA GLU A 173 -29.75 -57.32 -4.72
C GLU A 173 -31.23 -57.15 -4.34
N ASP A 174 -31.83 -56.01 -4.68
CA ASP A 174 -33.23 -55.68 -4.38
C ASP A 174 -34.18 -56.65 -5.10
N SER A 175 -33.88 -57.03 -6.34
CA SER A 175 -34.61 -58.05 -7.10
C SER A 175 -34.50 -59.44 -6.45
N LEU A 176 -33.31 -59.79 -5.97
CA LEU A 176 -33.06 -61.06 -5.29
C LEU A 176 -33.80 -61.12 -3.94
N LEU A 177 -33.78 -60.03 -3.17
CA LEU A 177 -34.53 -59.85 -1.93
C LEU A 177 -36.05 -59.89 -2.16
N ALA A 178 -36.56 -59.18 -3.17
CA ALA A 178 -37.98 -59.17 -3.52
C ALA A 178 -38.47 -60.56 -3.92
N ARG A 179 -37.68 -61.31 -4.71
CA ARG A 179 -37.99 -62.69 -5.12
C ARG A 179 -37.96 -63.67 -3.95
N LEU A 180 -36.97 -63.57 -3.05
CA LEU A 180 -36.90 -64.37 -1.83
C LEU A 180 -38.07 -64.06 -0.88
N SER A 181 -38.48 -62.80 -0.77
CA SER A 181 -39.64 -62.39 0.03
C SER A 181 -40.98 -62.84 -0.56
N ALA A 182 -41.08 -62.95 -1.89
CA ALA A 182 -42.29 -63.42 -2.58
C ALA A 182 -42.45 -64.95 -2.51
N ALA A 183 -41.35 -65.69 -2.36
CA ALA A 183 -41.33 -67.14 -2.23
C ALA A 183 -41.75 -67.57 -0.80
N SER A 184 -43.06 -67.67 -0.54
CA SER A 184 -43.59 -68.27 0.69
C SER A 184 -44.19 -69.66 0.40
N GLY A 185 -43.57 -70.72 0.93
CA GLY A 185 -44.18 -72.05 1.04
C GLY A 185 -43.42 -73.24 0.45
N ASN A 186 -42.62 -73.10 -0.62
CA ASN A 186 -41.82 -74.21 -1.17
C ASN A 186 -40.57 -73.79 -1.98
N PHE A 187 -39.44 -73.55 -1.30
CA PHE A 187 -38.17 -73.10 -1.90
C PHE A 187 -37.47 -74.12 -2.81
N LEU A 188 -37.73 -75.41 -2.61
CA LEU A 188 -37.03 -76.51 -3.30
C LEU A 188 -37.78 -77.00 -4.55
N GLY A 189 -39.05 -76.62 -4.72
CA GLY A 189 -39.89 -77.05 -5.84
C GLY A 189 -39.89 -76.10 -7.05
N ASP A 190 -39.40 -74.88 -6.89
CA ASP A 190 -39.39 -73.85 -7.95
C ASP A 190 -38.02 -73.82 -8.65
N THR A 191 -37.84 -74.68 -9.65
CA THR A 191 -36.60 -74.78 -10.43
C THR A 191 -36.27 -73.48 -11.17
N ALA A 192 -37.28 -72.70 -11.54
CA ALA A 192 -37.10 -71.40 -12.20
C ALA A 192 -36.56 -70.34 -11.23
N LEU A 193 -36.92 -70.40 -9.95
CA LEU A 193 -36.34 -69.52 -8.92
C LEU A 193 -34.85 -69.81 -8.71
N VAL A 194 -34.47 -71.10 -8.68
CA VAL A 194 -33.08 -71.54 -8.47
C VAL A 194 -32.17 -71.16 -9.66
N GLU A 195 -32.60 -71.42 -10.90
CA GLU A 195 -31.83 -71.02 -12.10
C GLU A 195 -31.68 -69.49 -12.20
N ASN A 196 -32.73 -68.74 -11.85
CA ASN A 196 -32.65 -67.27 -11.84
C ASN A 196 -31.74 -66.76 -10.72
N LEU A 197 -31.76 -67.37 -9.53
CA LEU A 197 -30.82 -67.04 -8.45
C LEU A 197 -29.37 -67.28 -8.85
N GLU A 198 -29.10 -68.39 -9.55
CA GLU A 198 -27.76 -68.74 -9.99
C GLU A 198 -27.25 -67.81 -11.11
N THR A 199 -28.13 -67.40 -12.03
CA THR A 199 -27.81 -66.41 -13.06
C THR A 199 -27.62 -65.00 -12.47
N THR A 200 -28.48 -64.54 -11.55
CA THR A 200 -28.31 -63.26 -10.84
C THR A 200 -27.01 -63.24 -10.05
N LYS A 201 -26.67 -64.32 -9.34
CA LYS A 201 -25.42 -64.46 -8.59
C LYS A 201 -24.19 -64.42 -9.50
N ARG A 202 -24.23 -65.10 -10.65
CA ARG A 202 -23.14 -65.07 -11.63
C ARG A 202 -22.92 -63.66 -12.18
N THR A 203 -24.00 -62.99 -12.60
CA THR A 203 -23.93 -61.61 -13.12
C THR A 203 -23.44 -60.62 -12.05
N ALA A 204 -23.85 -60.78 -10.79
CA ALA A 204 -23.36 -59.97 -9.67
C ALA A 204 -21.83 -60.14 -9.47
N ASN A 205 -21.33 -61.38 -9.47
CA ASN A 205 -19.89 -61.66 -9.35
C ASN A 205 -19.07 -61.08 -10.52
N GLU A 206 -19.59 -61.15 -11.76
CA GLU A 206 -18.92 -60.56 -12.93
C GLU A 206 -18.85 -59.03 -12.85
N ILE A 207 -19.92 -58.38 -12.38
CA ILE A 207 -19.94 -56.93 -12.18
C ILE A 207 -19.00 -56.54 -11.03
N GLU A 208 -18.95 -57.32 -9.95
CA GLU A 208 -18.05 -57.08 -8.82
C GLU A 208 -16.57 -57.14 -9.25
N GLN A 209 -16.19 -58.11 -10.11
CA GLN A 209 -14.85 -58.14 -10.71
C GLN A 209 -14.56 -56.89 -11.57
N LYS A 210 -15.51 -56.48 -12.42
CA LYS A 210 -15.36 -55.26 -13.23
C LYS A 210 -15.24 -53.99 -12.39
N VAL A 211 -15.92 -53.92 -11.24
CA VAL A 211 -15.79 -52.81 -10.29
C VAL A 211 -14.37 -52.76 -9.70
N ILE A 212 -13.78 -53.91 -9.38
CA ILE A 212 -12.39 -53.99 -8.88
C ILE A 212 -11.40 -53.53 -9.96
N GLU A 213 -11.54 -54.01 -11.21
CA GLU A 213 -10.69 -53.61 -12.33
C GLU A 213 -10.81 -52.12 -12.66
N ALA A 214 -12.04 -51.59 -12.64
CA ALA A 214 -12.29 -50.16 -12.80
C ALA A 214 -11.59 -49.35 -11.70
N LYS A 215 -11.58 -49.85 -10.45
CA LYS A 215 -10.90 -49.20 -9.33
C LYS A 215 -9.37 -49.16 -9.50
N ILE A 216 -8.77 -50.25 -10.01
CA ILE A 216 -7.34 -50.28 -10.33
C ILE A 216 -7.00 -49.29 -11.46
N THR A 217 -7.86 -49.22 -12.47
CA THR A 217 -7.71 -48.29 -13.60
C THR A 217 -7.82 -46.85 -13.14
N GLU A 218 -8.76 -46.56 -12.23
CA GLU A 218 -8.93 -45.24 -11.61
C GLU A 218 -7.67 -44.78 -10.86
N ILE A 219 -7.03 -45.69 -10.11
CA ILE A 219 -5.77 -45.38 -9.39
C ILE A 219 -4.69 -44.97 -10.40
N ARG A 220 -4.50 -45.71 -11.49
CA ARG A 220 -3.49 -45.37 -12.52
C ARG A 220 -3.77 -44.03 -13.20
N ILE A 221 -5.04 -43.73 -13.46
CA ILE A 221 -5.45 -42.43 -14.02
C ILE A 221 -5.13 -41.32 -13.01
N ASN A 222 -5.40 -41.53 -11.73
CA ASN A 222 -5.08 -40.56 -10.69
C ASN A 222 -3.56 -40.34 -10.58
N GLU A 223 -2.74 -41.39 -10.58
CA GLU A 223 -1.27 -41.26 -10.61
C GLU A 223 -0.77 -40.44 -11.81
N ALA A 224 -1.38 -40.60 -13.00
CA ALA A 224 -1.04 -39.79 -14.16
C ALA A 224 -1.41 -38.31 -13.99
N ARG A 225 -2.55 -38.03 -13.34
CA ARG A 225 -3.02 -36.66 -13.01
C ARG A 225 -2.10 -35.99 -12.00
N GLU A 226 -1.63 -36.73 -10.99
CA GLU A 226 -0.74 -36.23 -9.94
C GLU A 226 0.56 -35.61 -10.49
N ASN A 227 1.04 -36.03 -11.67
CA ASN A 227 2.20 -35.41 -12.31
C ASN A 227 2.00 -33.91 -12.61
N TYR A 228 0.76 -33.46 -12.80
CA TYR A 228 0.42 -32.05 -13.07
C TYR A 228 0.08 -31.26 -11.79
N ARG A 229 0.02 -31.90 -10.62
CA ARG A 229 -0.30 -31.25 -9.34
C ARG A 229 0.60 -30.04 -9.03
N PRO A 230 1.93 -30.05 -9.28
CA PRO A 230 2.77 -28.89 -8.99
C PRO A 230 2.32 -27.59 -9.69
N ALA A 231 1.78 -27.69 -10.91
CA ALA A 231 1.25 -26.54 -11.63
C ALA A 231 -0.06 -26.01 -10.99
N ALA A 232 -0.91 -26.92 -10.50
CA ALA A 232 -2.15 -26.58 -9.80
C ALA A 232 -1.91 -26.02 -8.40
N GLU A 233 -0.97 -26.60 -7.64
CA GLU A 233 -0.52 -26.11 -6.33
C GLU A 233 0.02 -24.69 -6.46
N ARG A 234 0.86 -24.44 -7.48
CA ARG A 234 1.37 -23.10 -7.78
C ARG A 234 0.24 -22.12 -8.08
N ALA A 235 -0.71 -22.50 -8.93
CA ALA A 235 -1.81 -21.63 -9.31
C ALA A 235 -2.75 -21.34 -8.12
N SER A 236 -3.03 -22.33 -7.28
CA SER A 236 -3.79 -22.16 -6.05
C SER A 236 -3.09 -21.16 -5.13
N LEU A 237 -1.79 -21.34 -4.86
CA LEU A 237 -0.99 -20.42 -4.05
C LEU A 237 -1.09 -18.98 -4.58
N LEU A 238 -0.91 -18.77 -5.88
CA LEU A 238 -0.98 -17.44 -6.50
C LEU A 238 -2.35 -16.80 -6.35
N TYR A 239 -3.44 -17.56 -6.47
CA TYR A 239 -4.80 -17.04 -6.26
C TYR A 239 -5.03 -16.58 -4.82
N PHE A 240 -4.54 -17.30 -3.81
CA PHE A 240 -4.69 -16.86 -2.43
C PHE A 240 -3.84 -15.63 -2.12
N ILE A 241 -2.64 -15.52 -2.67
CA ILE A 241 -1.83 -14.30 -2.57
C ILE A 241 -2.58 -13.12 -3.22
N LEU A 242 -3.16 -13.33 -4.40
CA LEU A 242 -4.02 -12.36 -5.09
C LEU A 242 -5.21 -11.90 -4.24
N ASN A 243 -5.89 -12.85 -3.59
CA ASN A 243 -7.03 -12.56 -2.72
C ASN A 243 -6.62 -11.76 -1.47
N ASP A 244 -5.42 -12.03 -0.94
CA ASP A 244 -4.86 -11.32 0.22
C ASP A 244 -4.41 -9.88 -0.11
N LEU A 245 -4.32 -9.49 -1.39
CA LEU A 245 -3.96 -8.11 -1.78
C LEU A 245 -4.99 -7.07 -1.33
N ASN A 246 -6.24 -7.48 -1.09
CA ASN A 246 -7.27 -6.59 -0.56
C ASN A 246 -6.92 -6.01 0.82
N LYS A 247 -6.02 -6.68 1.57
CA LYS A 247 -5.49 -6.21 2.86
C LYS A 247 -4.56 -5.00 2.70
N ILE A 248 -3.87 -4.91 1.55
CA ILE A 248 -3.02 -3.75 1.22
C ILE A 248 -3.89 -2.57 0.83
N ASN A 249 -4.81 -2.78 -0.12
CA ASN A 249 -5.71 -1.77 -0.61
C ASN A 249 -7.05 -2.41 -0.98
N PRO A 250 -8.19 -1.89 -0.51
CA PRO A 250 -9.52 -2.42 -0.83
C PRO A 250 -9.83 -2.51 -2.33
N ILE A 251 -9.13 -1.75 -3.19
CA ILE A 251 -9.31 -1.80 -4.65
C ILE A 251 -8.73 -3.07 -5.27
N TYR A 252 -7.78 -3.74 -4.60
CA TYR A 252 -7.11 -4.93 -5.10
C TYR A 252 -7.93 -6.19 -4.87
N GLN A 253 -9.11 -6.23 -5.49
CA GLN A 253 -10.01 -7.37 -5.44
C GLN A 253 -10.01 -8.09 -6.78
N PHE A 254 -9.77 -9.38 -6.77
CA PHE A 254 -9.69 -10.20 -7.98
C PHE A 254 -10.66 -11.37 -7.88
N SER A 255 -11.53 -11.53 -8.87
CA SER A 255 -12.43 -12.68 -8.92
C SER A 255 -11.69 -13.96 -9.32
N LEU A 256 -12.15 -15.09 -8.78
CA LEU A 256 -11.72 -16.41 -9.23
C LEU A 256 -12.05 -16.65 -10.72
N LYS A 257 -13.15 -16.06 -11.21
CA LYS A 257 -13.52 -16.12 -12.64
C LYS A 257 -12.45 -15.48 -13.52
N ALA A 258 -12.00 -14.28 -13.19
CA ALA A 258 -10.95 -13.60 -13.95
C ALA A 258 -9.61 -14.36 -13.85
N PHE A 259 -9.27 -14.86 -12.66
CA PHE A 259 -8.08 -15.70 -12.46
C PHE A 259 -8.10 -16.95 -13.36
N ASN A 260 -9.21 -17.67 -13.42
CA ASN A 260 -9.33 -18.87 -14.26
C ASN A 260 -9.12 -18.56 -15.76
N VAL A 261 -9.59 -17.41 -16.25
CA VAL A 261 -9.35 -16.99 -17.64
C VAL A 261 -7.86 -16.75 -17.90
N VAL A 262 -7.17 -16.08 -16.97
CA VAL A 262 -5.71 -15.84 -17.08
C VAL A 262 -4.95 -17.17 -17.01
N PHE A 263 -5.35 -18.06 -16.11
CA PHE A 263 -4.78 -19.39 -15.95
C PHE A 263 -4.93 -20.25 -17.22
N GLU A 264 -6.13 -20.31 -17.82
CA GLU A 264 -6.34 -21.04 -19.07
C GLU A 264 -5.53 -20.47 -20.24
N LYS A 265 -5.44 -19.14 -20.35
CA LYS A 265 -4.59 -18.47 -21.36
C LYS A 265 -3.11 -18.77 -21.15
N ALA A 266 -2.65 -18.85 -19.90
CA ALA A 266 -1.26 -19.18 -19.58
C ALA A 266 -0.91 -20.60 -20.07
N ILE A 267 -1.78 -21.57 -19.85
CA ILE A 267 -1.60 -22.96 -20.34
C ILE A 267 -1.47 -22.99 -21.87
N GLN A 268 -2.31 -22.23 -22.58
CA GLN A 268 -2.29 -22.15 -24.04
C GLN A 268 -1.02 -21.48 -24.59
N ARG A 269 -0.48 -20.49 -23.89
CA ARG A 269 0.76 -19.78 -24.28
C ARG A 269 2.03 -20.55 -23.95
N THR A 270 1.95 -21.53 -23.04
CA THR A 270 3.11 -22.27 -22.57
C THR A 270 3.78 -23.06 -23.70
N ALA A 271 5.10 -22.97 -23.81
CA ALA A 271 5.88 -23.70 -24.81
C ALA A 271 5.78 -25.23 -24.64
N PRO A 272 5.44 -26.00 -25.69
CA PRO A 272 5.31 -27.46 -25.62
C PRO A 272 6.66 -28.12 -25.29
N ALA A 273 6.62 -29.25 -24.59
CA ALA A 273 7.80 -30.05 -24.27
C ALA A 273 7.44 -31.54 -24.38
N GLU A 274 8.40 -32.38 -24.80
CA GLU A 274 8.19 -33.82 -24.99
C GLU A 274 8.09 -34.58 -23.65
N ASP A 275 8.85 -34.14 -22.65
CA ASP A 275 8.83 -34.72 -21.30
C ASP A 275 7.80 -34.00 -20.40
N VAL A 276 6.98 -34.79 -19.70
CA VAL A 276 5.94 -34.27 -18.80
C VAL A 276 6.55 -33.43 -17.69
N LYS A 277 7.72 -33.81 -17.15
CA LYS A 277 8.35 -33.02 -16.07
C LYS A 277 8.81 -31.64 -16.55
N HIS A 278 9.46 -31.59 -17.72
CA HIS A 278 9.84 -30.31 -18.34
C HIS A 278 8.60 -29.49 -18.74
N ARG A 279 7.54 -30.12 -19.24
CA ARG A 279 6.27 -29.45 -19.53
C ARG A 279 5.67 -28.81 -18.28
N VAL A 280 5.67 -29.50 -17.15
CA VAL A 280 5.16 -28.99 -15.87
C VAL A 280 5.99 -27.80 -15.36
N ILE A 281 7.31 -27.81 -15.54
CA ILE A 281 8.16 -26.65 -15.21
C ILE A 281 7.76 -25.44 -16.07
N ASN A 282 7.67 -25.62 -17.39
CA ASN A 282 7.25 -24.55 -18.31
C ASN A 282 5.86 -24.00 -17.95
N LEU A 283 4.90 -24.88 -17.64
CA LEU A 283 3.56 -24.49 -17.21
C LEU A 283 3.62 -23.65 -15.92
N THR A 284 4.37 -24.12 -14.93
CA THR A 284 4.52 -23.44 -13.63
C THR A 284 5.10 -22.03 -13.79
N ASP A 285 6.12 -21.89 -14.62
CA ASP A 285 6.79 -20.61 -14.86
C ASP A 285 5.90 -19.64 -15.66
N GLU A 286 5.20 -20.12 -16.69
CA GLU A 286 4.30 -19.29 -17.50
C GLU A 286 3.03 -18.89 -16.74
N ILE A 287 2.46 -19.78 -15.93
CA ILE A 287 1.34 -19.45 -15.02
C ILE A 287 1.78 -18.36 -14.05
N THR A 288 2.96 -18.50 -13.43
CA THR A 288 3.48 -17.50 -12.49
C THR A 288 3.68 -16.15 -13.17
N TYR A 289 4.27 -16.13 -14.36
CA TYR A 289 4.52 -14.89 -15.11
C TYR A 289 3.23 -14.23 -15.62
N SER A 290 2.31 -15.01 -16.20
CA SER A 290 1.03 -14.49 -16.69
C SER A 290 0.17 -13.92 -15.56
N VAL A 291 0.12 -14.58 -14.40
CA VAL A 291 -0.57 -14.07 -13.21
C VAL A 291 0.11 -12.81 -12.68
N PHE A 292 1.44 -12.79 -12.60
CA PHE A 292 2.19 -11.59 -12.22
C PHE A 292 1.86 -10.41 -13.13
N MET A 293 1.92 -10.62 -14.46
CA MET A 293 1.63 -9.57 -15.45
C MET A 293 0.19 -9.08 -15.38
N TYR A 294 -0.78 -9.96 -15.14
CA TYR A 294 -2.18 -9.57 -14.95
C TYR A 294 -2.36 -8.73 -13.67
N THR A 295 -1.71 -9.13 -12.58
CA THR A 295 -1.82 -8.47 -11.27
C THR A 295 -1.10 -7.12 -11.27
N ALA A 296 0.14 -7.09 -11.74
CA ALA A 296 1.00 -5.91 -11.73
C ALA A 296 0.40 -4.73 -12.51
N ARG A 297 -0.43 -4.99 -13.53
CA ARG A 297 -1.18 -3.94 -14.25
C ARG A 297 -2.16 -3.19 -13.34
N GLY A 298 -2.73 -3.86 -12.35
CA GLY A 298 -3.71 -3.30 -11.42
C GLY A 298 -3.14 -2.82 -10.08
N LEU A 299 -1.82 -2.92 -9.87
CA LEU A 299 -1.15 -2.49 -8.65
C LEU A 299 -0.50 -1.11 -8.82
N PHE A 300 -0.40 -0.35 -7.73
CA PHE A 300 0.44 0.86 -7.68
C PHE A 300 1.91 0.45 -7.68
N GLU A 301 2.79 1.33 -8.17
CA GLU A 301 4.22 1.00 -8.28
C GLU A 301 4.83 0.62 -6.92
N ARG A 302 4.40 1.32 -5.86
CA ARG A 302 4.81 1.04 -4.46
C ARG A 302 4.43 -0.36 -3.96
N ASP A 303 3.35 -0.94 -4.49
CA ASP A 303 2.77 -2.19 -4.00
C ASP A 303 3.23 -3.39 -4.85
N LYS A 304 3.76 -3.16 -6.07
CA LYS A 304 4.31 -4.21 -6.95
C LYS A 304 5.45 -4.98 -6.31
N LEU A 305 6.41 -4.29 -5.68
CA LEU A 305 7.54 -4.96 -5.03
C LEU A 305 7.09 -5.78 -3.81
N ILE A 306 6.08 -5.31 -3.07
CA ILE A 306 5.49 -6.01 -1.93
C ILE A 306 4.86 -7.33 -2.39
N PHE A 307 4.03 -7.27 -3.44
CA PHE A 307 3.42 -8.44 -4.07
C PHE A 307 4.49 -9.41 -4.59
N LEU A 308 5.50 -8.89 -5.30
CA LEU A 308 6.58 -9.69 -5.87
C LEU A 308 7.40 -10.41 -4.78
N ALA A 309 7.74 -9.70 -3.69
CA ALA A 309 8.42 -10.27 -2.53
C ALA A 309 7.58 -11.38 -1.88
N GLN A 310 6.28 -11.15 -1.71
CA GLN A 310 5.38 -12.15 -1.14
C GLN A 310 5.27 -13.39 -2.01
N VAL A 311 5.13 -13.24 -3.33
CA VAL A 311 5.15 -14.37 -4.28
C VAL A 311 6.46 -15.13 -4.16
N ALA A 312 7.61 -14.45 -4.21
CA ALA A 312 8.91 -15.09 -4.11
C ALA A 312 9.08 -15.86 -2.79
N PHE A 313 8.75 -15.27 -1.64
CA PHE A 313 8.86 -15.93 -0.34
C PHE A 313 7.95 -17.14 -0.22
N GLN A 314 6.67 -17.03 -0.59
CA GLN A 314 5.74 -18.17 -0.52
C GLN A 314 6.16 -19.31 -1.47
N VAL A 315 6.60 -18.97 -2.68
CA VAL A 315 7.09 -19.94 -3.66
C VAL A 315 8.30 -20.71 -3.13
N LEU A 316 9.25 -20.02 -2.50
CA LEU A 316 10.46 -20.63 -1.96
C LEU A 316 10.19 -21.42 -0.67
N LEU A 317 9.20 -21.02 0.13
CA LEU A 317 8.72 -21.77 1.29
C LEU A 317 8.11 -23.11 0.87
N VAL A 318 7.24 -23.12 -0.16
CA VAL A 318 6.65 -24.36 -0.69
C VAL A 318 7.72 -25.29 -1.26
N LYS A 319 8.73 -24.73 -1.93
CA LYS A 319 9.91 -25.48 -2.40
C LYS A 319 10.86 -25.94 -1.28
N LYS A 320 10.65 -25.50 -0.02
CA LYS A 320 11.53 -25.74 1.13
C LYS A 320 12.98 -25.25 0.92
N GLU A 321 13.17 -24.22 0.10
CA GLU A 321 14.47 -23.58 -0.14
C GLU A 321 14.78 -22.47 0.87
N VAL A 322 13.78 -22.06 1.65
CA VAL A 322 13.86 -20.98 2.64
C VAL A 322 13.51 -21.52 4.03
N ASN A 323 14.34 -21.19 5.02
CA ASN A 323 14.06 -21.53 6.41
C ASN A 323 12.97 -20.57 6.97
N PRO A 324 11.84 -21.08 7.49
CA PRO A 324 10.78 -20.24 8.06
C PRO A 324 11.23 -19.34 9.20
N VAL A 325 12.20 -19.77 10.01
CA VAL A 325 12.74 -18.99 11.15
C VAL A 325 13.56 -17.79 10.66
N GLU A 326 14.36 -17.99 9.62
CA GLU A 326 15.13 -16.91 8.99
C GLU A 326 14.21 -15.91 8.30
N LEU A 327 13.13 -16.39 7.66
CA LEU A 327 12.12 -15.52 7.07
C LEU A 327 11.37 -14.73 8.14
N ASP A 328 10.98 -15.34 9.27
CA ASP A 328 10.31 -14.63 10.37
C ASP A 328 11.21 -13.54 10.97
N PHE A 329 12.50 -13.83 11.15
CA PHE A 329 13.50 -12.80 11.50
C PHE A 329 13.52 -11.67 10.48
N LEU A 330 13.59 -12.03 9.18
CA LEU A 330 13.57 -11.04 8.12
C LEU A 330 12.30 -10.21 8.18
N LEU A 331 11.11 -10.76 8.46
CA LEU A 331 9.86 -9.98 8.43
C LEU A 331 9.65 -9.13 9.69
N ARG A 332 9.86 -9.71 10.87
CA ARG A 332 9.59 -9.06 12.18
C ARG A 332 10.74 -8.17 12.67
N PHE A 333 11.98 -8.50 12.33
CA PHE A 333 13.19 -7.85 12.83
C PHE A 333 13.29 -7.75 14.35
N PRO A 334 13.38 -8.88 15.06
CA PRO A 334 13.64 -8.86 16.49
C PRO A 334 15.04 -8.29 16.76
N PHE A 335 15.13 -7.32 17.69
CA PHE A 335 16.41 -6.75 18.14
C PHE A 335 16.44 -6.58 19.66
N LYS A 336 17.63 -6.65 20.25
CA LYS A 336 17.86 -6.36 21.67
C LYS A 336 18.02 -4.85 21.89
N ALA A 337 17.06 -4.24 22.60
CA ALA A 337 17.09 -2.82 22.94
C ALA A 337 18.16 -2.49 23.99
N GLY A 338 18.64 -1.24 24.01
CA GLY A 338 19.56 -0.72 25.03
C GLY A 338 21.04 -1.11 24.86
N LEU A 339 21.41 -1.78 23.77
CA LEU A 339 22.81 -2.12 23.46
C LEU A 339 23.52 -0.99 22.71
N THR A 340 24.71 -0.62 23.17
CA THR A 340 25.61 0.26 22.43
C THR A 340 26.40 -0.54 21.41
N SER A 341 26.48 -0.05 20.17
CA SER A 341 27.31 -0.66 19.14
C SER A 341 28.80 -0.51 19.48
N PRO A 342 29.62 -1.57 19.39
CA PRO A 342 31.07 -1.49 19.57
C PRO A 342 31.78 -0.85 18.36
N VAL A 343 31.06 -0.65 17.24
CA VAL A 343 31.57 -0.02 16.02
C VAL A 343 30.82 1.27 15.71
N ASP A 344 31.53 2.25 15.14
CA ASP A 344 31.04 3.61 14.88
C ASP A 344 30.06 3.72 13.70
N PHE A 345 30.05 2.73 12.81
CA PHE A 345 29.23 2.74 11.58
C PHE A 345 27.88 2.01 11.69
N LEU A 346 27.54 1.45 12.86
CA LEU A 346 26.25 0.79 13.12
C LEU A 346 25.52 1.46 14.30
N LEU A 347 24.20 1.59 14.15
CA LEU A 347 23.31 2.06 15.22
C LEU A 347 23.04 0.93 16.23
N GLY A 348 22.68 1.29 17.46
CA GLY A 348 22.36 0.31 18.53
C GLY A 348 21.25 -0.67 18.14
N GLN A 349 20.25 -0.23 17.37
CA GLN A 349 19.19 -1.10 16.85
C GLN A 349 19.72 -2.15 15.86
N GLY A 350 20.56 -1.74 14.92
CA GLY A 350 21.20 -2.66 13.96
C GLY A 350 22.12 -3.67 14.65
N TRP A 351 22.87 -3.21 15.65
CA TRP A 351 23.70 -4.08 16.49
C TRP A 351 22.87 -5.07 17.33
N GLY A 352 21.76 -4.61 17.89
CA GLY A 352 20.79 -5.46 18.57
C GLY A 352 20.24 -6.57 17.67
N GLY A 353 20.01 -6.28 16.38
CA GLY A 353 19.62 -7.28 15.38
C GLY A 353 20.72 -8.28 15.07
N ILE A 354 21.99 -7.83 14.93
CA ILE A 354 23.15 -8.72 14.75
C ILE A 354 23.32 -9.68 15.93
N LYS A 355 23.10 -9.23 17.16
CA LYS A 355 23.18 -10.09 18.35
C LYS A 355 22.11 -11.17 18.34
N VAL A 356 20.89 -10.86 17.89
CA VAL A 356 19.82 -11.87 17.72
C VAL A 356 20.16 -12.84 16.60
N LEU A 357 20.67 -12.36 15.45
CA LEU A 357 21.14 -13.24 14.39
C LEU A 357 22.22 -14.19 14.90
N SER A 358 23.19 -13.69 15.65
CA SER A 358 24.33 -14.49 16.16
C SER A 358 23.93 -15.64 17.10
N GLU A 359 22.69 -15.64 17.62
CA GLU A 359 22.13 -16.75 18.40
C GLU A 359 21.68 -17.92 17.53
N MET A 360 21.39 -17.67 16.25
CA MET A 360 21.06 -18.71 15.28
C MET A 360 22.32 -19.46 14.84
N ASP A 361 22.21 -20.78 14.70
CA ASP A 361 23.35 -21.65 14.39
C ASP A 361 24.10 -21.24 13.11
N GLU A 362 23.38 -20.76 12.10
CA GLU A 362 23.93 -20.32 10.82
C GLU A 362 24.73 -19.00 10.91
N PHE A 363 24.49 -18.15 11.90
CA PHE A 363 25.14 -16.85 12.01
C PHE A 363 26.06 -16.72 13.23
N LYS A 364 26.42 -17.85 13.86
CA LYS A 364 27.38 -17.85 14.96
C LYS A 364 28.66 -17.10 14.60
N ASN A 365 29.14 -16.30 15.56
CA ASN A 365 30.33 -15.44 15.46
C ASN A 365 30.22 -14.23 14.50
N LEU A 366 29.03 -13.91 13.95
CA LEU A 366 28.85 -12.72 13.13
C LEU A 366 29.22 -11.44 13.89
N ASP A 367 28.76 -11.31 15.12
CA ASP A 367 29.09 -10.21 16.02
C ASP A 367 30.61 -10.07 16.24
N SER A 368 31.27 -11.18 16.56
CA SER A 368 32.71 -11.25 16.83
C SER A 368 33.54 -10.91 15.57
N ASP A 369 33.07 -11.29 14.38
CA ASP A 369 33.73 -10.98 13.12
C ASP A 369 33.58 -9.50 12.72
N ILE A 370 32.42 -8.90 12.98
CA ILE A 370 32.19 -7.47 12.75
C ILE A 370 33.11 -6.63 13.62
N GLU A 371 33.27 -7.00 14.89
CA GLU A 371 34.23 -6.37 15.81
C GLU A 371 35.68 -6.61 15.34
N GLY A 372 36.06 -7.86 15.10
CA GLY A 372 37.42 -8.25 14.74
C GLY A 372 37.88 -7.78 13.36
N SER A 373 36.96 -7.45 12.45
CA SER A 373 37.25 -7.00 11.08
C SER A 373 36.49 -5.73 10.69
N ALA A 374 36.31 -4.84 11.66
CA ALA A 374 35.56 -3.57 11.53
C ALA A 374 35.91 -2.77 10.27
N LYS A 375 37.18 -2.68 9.84
CA LYS A 375 37.56 -1.93 8.63
C LYS A 375 36.92 -2.46 7.34
N ARG A 376 36.78 -3.78 7.19
CA ARG A 376 36.19 -4.39 5.99
C ARG A 376 34.68 -4.22 5.99
N TRP A 377 34.06 -4.44 7.14
CA TRP A 377 32.63 -4.22 7.33
C TRP A 377 32.26 -2.75 7.17
N LYS A 378 33.07 -1.83 7.69
CA LYS A 378 32.92 -0.39 7.48
C LYS A 378 32.88 -0.04 5.99
N LYS A 379 33.81 -0.55 5.20
CA LYS A 379 33.83 -0.35 3.74
C LYS A 379 32.55 -0.86 3.07
N PHE A 380 32.09 -2.06 3.42
CA PHE A 380 30.85 -2.64 2.88
C PHE A 380 29.62 -1.80 3.26
N VAL A 381 29.46 -1.46 4.54
CA VAL A 381 28.29 -0.69 5.01
C VAL A 381 28.34 0.74 4.45
N GLU A 382 29.52 1.35 4.27
CA GLU A 382 29.71 2.70 3.68
C GLU A 382 29.61 2.74 2.15
N SER A 383 29.48 1.60 1.48
CA SER A 383 29.20 1.58 0.05
C SER A 383 27.86 2.24 -0.28
N GLU A 384 27.75 2.87 -1.44
CA GLU A 384 26.48 3.40 -1.96
C GLU A 384 25.52 2.26 -2.35
N THR A 385 26.05 1.15 -2.87
CA THR A 385 25.28 0.01 -3.39
C THR A 385 25.71 -1.33 -2.76
N PRO A 386 25.58 -1.46 -1.42
CA PRO A 386 26.02 -2.66 -0.69
C PRO A 386 25.34 -3.95 -1.17
N GLU A 387 24.13 -3.86 -1.73
CA GLU A 387 23.40 -5.00 -2.30
C GLU A 387 24.05 -5.62 -3.55
N LYS A 388 24.98 -4.91 -4.20
CA LYS A 388 25.80 -5.41 -5.33
C LYS A 388 27.21 -5.82 -4.91
N GLU A 389 27.62 -5.48 -3.68
CA GLU A 389 28.94 -5.81 -3.18
C GLU A 389 29.02 -7.24 -2.64
N VAL A 390 30.23 -7.80 -2.68
CA VAL A 390 30.49 -9.13 -2.12
C VAL A 390 30.70 -9.01 -0.62
N PHE A 391 29.94 -9.80 0.15
CA PHE A 391 30.07 -9.85 1.61
C PHE A 391 31.49 -10.23 2.06
N PRO A 392 31.99 -9.69 3.19
CA PRO A 392 33.31 -10.04 3.71
C PRO A 392 33.46 -11.53 4.08
N LYS A 393 34.68 -12.05 3.92
CA LYS A 393 35.11 -13.38 4.42
C LYS A 393 34.18 -14.54 4.00
N GLU A 394 33.68 -15.31 4.97
CA GLU A 394 32.86 -16.52 4.78
C GLU A 394 31.37 -16.20 4.56
N TRP A 395 30.94 -14.98 4.91
CA TRP A 395 29.57 -14.50 4.76
C TRP A 395 29.12 -14.40 3.28
N LYS A 396 30.07 -14.37 2.33
CA LYS A 396 29.77 -14.45 0.89
C LYS A 396 29.10 -15.76 0.47
N ASN A 397 29.34 -16.85 1.21
CA ASN A 397 28.83 -18.19 0.90
C ASN A 397 27.41 -18.42 1.45
N LYS A 398 26.85 -17.46 2.20
CA LYS A 398 25.49 -17.53 2.73
C LYS A 398 24.44 -17.49 1.62
N THR A 399 23.26 -18.05 1.90
CA THR A 399 22.15 -18.04 0.95
C THR A 399 21.65 -16.62 0.71
N ALA A 400 20.92 -16.41 -0.38
CA ALA A 400 20.38 -15.08 -0.72
C ALA A 400 19.47 -14.53 0.39
N LEU A 401 18.68 -15.37 1.07
CA LEU A 401 17.84 -14.96 2.20
C LEU A 401 18.68 -14.57 3.43
N GLN A 402 19.71 -15.36 3.75
CA GLN A 402 20.60 -15.06 4.87
C GLN A 402 21.36 -13.74 4.65
N LYS A 403 21.75 -13.45 3.39
CA LYS A 403 22.31 -12.15 3.00
C LYS A 403 21.32 -11.01 3.22
N LEU A 404 20.03 -11.19 2.90
CA LEU A 404 18.99 -10.20 3.22
C LEU A 404 18.85 -9.96 4.73
N CYS A 405 18.92 -11.00 5.56
CA CYS A 405 18.85 -10.87 7.01
C CYS A 405 20.00 -10.02 7.57
N MET A 406 21.23 -10.27 7.08
CA MET A 406 22.40 -9.47 7.43
C MET A 406 22.27 -8.01 6.94
N MET A 407 21.85 -7.82 5.67
CA MET A 407 21.60 -6.49 5.11
C MET A 407 20.60 -5.70 5.94
N ARG A 408 19.51 -6.33 6.40
CA ARG A 408 18.48 -5.67 7.20
C ARG A 408 19.02 -5.08 8.51
N CYS A 409 20.02 -5.71 9.12
CA CYS A 409 20.65 -5.20 10.33
C CYS A 409 21.59 -4.02 10.08
N MET A 410 22.23 -3.96 8.90
CA MET A 410 23.29 -2.99 8.61
C MET A 410 22.85 -1.81 7.75
N ARG A 411 21.99 -2.08 6.76
CA ARG A 411 21.52 -1.14 5.72
C ARG A 411 20.03 -1.38 5.44
N PRO A 412 19.14 -1.07 6.41
CA PRO A 412 17.69 -1.20 6.23
C PRO A 412 17.16 -0.32 5.09
N ASP A 413 17.84 0.78 4.78
CA ASP A 413 17.55 1.67 3.67
C ASP A 413 17.69 1.00 2.29
N ARG A 414 18.62 0.05 2.11
CA ARG A 414 18.85 -0.59 0.80
C ARG A 414 18.04 -1.85 0.57
N MET A 415 17.12 -2.18 1.48
CA MET A 415 16.39 -3.45 1.43
C MET A 415 15.43 -3.56 0.24
N THR A 416 14.85 -2.45 -0.25
CA THR A 416 14.00 -2.49 -1.46
C THR A 416 14.78 -2.97 -2.68
N TYR A 417 15.98 -2.44 -2.89
CA TYR A 417 16.91 -2.88 -3.94
C TYR A 417 17.41 -4.30 -3.69
N ALA A 418 17.75 -4.65 -2.45
CA ALA A 418 18.21 -5.99 -2.11
C ALA A 418 17.12 -7.05 -2.36
N VAL A 419 15.86 -6.77 -2.04
CA VAL A 419 14.72 -7.64 -2.35
C VAL A 419 14.50 -7.73 -3.87
N LYS A 420 14.65 -6.63 -4.60
CA LYS A 420 14.58 -6.64 -6.07
C LYS A 420 15.63 -7.56 -6.69
N ASN A 421 16.89 -7.46 -6.24
CA ASN A 421 17.98 -8.35 -6.67
C ASN A 421 17.72 -9.82 -6.25
N PHE A 422 17.18 -10.04 -5.05
CA PHE A 422 16.81 -11.38 -4.58
C PHE A 422 15.76 -12.02 -5.49
N VAL A 423 14.75 -11.26 -5.89
CA VAL A 423 13.74 -11.76 -6.83
C VAL A 423 14.34 -12.01 -8.20
N GLU A 424 15.19 -11.11 -8.70
CA GLU A 424 15.88 -11.30 -9.97
C GLU A 424 16.72 -12.58 -9.98
N GLU A 425 17.45 -12.87 -8.91
CA GLU A 425 18.25 -14.09 -8.76
C GLU A 425 17.38 -15.36 -8.69
N LYS A 426 16.23 -15.30 -8.00
CA LYS A 426 15.40 -16.49 -7.71
C LYS A 426 14.27 -16.77 -8.70
N MET A 427 13.70 -15.74 -9.31
CA MET A 427 12.59 -15.84 -10.26
C MET A 427 12.98 -15.40 -11.69
N GLY A 428 14.06 -14.63 -11.85
CA GLY A 428 14.57 -14.15 -13.14
C GLY A 428 14.27 -12.66 -13.42
N SER A 429 15.05 -12.05 -14.32
CA SER A 429 14.97 -10.60 -14.63
C SER A 429 13.64 -10.16 -15.25
N LYS A 430 12.92 -11.06 -15.93
CA LYS A 430 11.59 -10.80 -16.53
C LYS A 430 10.53 -10.31 -15.52
N PHE A 431 10.69 -10.62 -14.23
CA PHE A 431 9.77 -10.16 -13.17
C PHE A 431 10.10 -8.74 -12.66
N VAL A 432 11.24 -8.21 -13.06
CA VAL A 432 11.85 -6.99 -12.52
C VAL A 432 11.94 -5.89 -13.58
N GLU A 433 12.07 -6.27 -14.85
CA GLU A 433 12.04 -5.38 -16.02
C GLU A 433 10.59 -4.95 -16.34
N GLY A 434 10.12 -3.90 -15.66
CA GLY A 434 8.78 -3.36 -15.87
C GLY A 434 8.69 -2.47 -17.12
N ARG A 435 8.15 -2.99 -18.23
CA ARG A 435 7.57 -2.14 -19.30
C ARG A 435 6.06 -2.04 -19.11
N SER A 436 5.50 -0.86 -19.38
CA SER A 436 4.04 -0.69 -19.43
C SER A 436 3.45 -1.61 -20.50
N VAL A 437 2.35 -2.27 -20.16
CA VAL A 437 1.61 -3.09 -21.12
C VAL A 437 0.73 -2.17 -21.93
N GLU A 438 0.84 -2.24 -23.25
CA GLU A 438 -0.04 -1.49 -24.15
C GLU A 438 -1.51 -1.77 -23.85
N PHE A 439 -2.34 -0.72 -23.89
CA PHE A 439 -3.77 -0.81 -23.62
C PHE A 439 -4.50 -1.79 -24.56
N SER A 440 -4.05 -1.90 -25.82
CA SER A 440 -4.53 -2.85 -26.84
C SER A 440 -4.62 -4.29 -26.31
N LYS A 441 -3.59 -4.77 -25.61
CA LYS A 441 -3.55 -6.12 -25.03
C LYS A 441 -4.57 -6.32 -23.92
N SER A 442 -4.83 -5.28 -23.13
CA SER A 442 -5.85 -5.33 -22.07
C SER A 442 -7.26 -5.30 -22.65
N TYR A 443 -7.45 -4.61 -23.78
CA TYR A 443 -8.72 -4.64 -24.52
C TYR A 443 -9.03 -6.03 -25.08
N GLU A 444 -8.05 -6.76 -25.63
CA GLU A 444 -8.22 -8.14 -26.09
C GLU A 444 -8.65 -9.11 -24.98
N GLU A 445 -8.32 -8.79 -23.73
CA GLU A 445 -8.72 -9.55 -22.54
C GLU A 445 -10.11 -9.16 -22.02
N SER A 446 -10.66 -8.03 -22.46
CA SER A 446 -11.97 -7.52 -22.05
C SER A 446 -13.14 -8.19 -22.77
N SER A 447 -14.28 -8.28 -22.09
CA SER A 447 -15.53 -8.84 -22.63
C SER A 447 -16.74 -8.03 -22.15
N PRO A 448 -17.95 -8.24 -22.71
CA PRO A 448 -19.17 -7.66 -22.15
C PRO A 448 -19.37 -7.97 -20.65
N SER A 449 -18.82 -9.10 -20.20
CA SER A 449 -18.88 -9.54 -18.79
C SER A 449 -17.68 -9.11 -17.94
N THR A 450 -16.69 -8.43 -18.54
CA THR A 450 -15.42 -8.10 -17.89
C THR A 450 -15.05 -6.65 -18.26
N PRO A 451 -15.60 -5.66 -17.54
CA PRO A 451 -15.30 -4.26 -17.79
C PRO A 451 -13.84 -3.92 -17.45
N ILE A 452 -13.37 -2.78 -17.92
CA ILE A 452 -12.05 -2.24 -17.56
C ILE A 452 -12.22 -1.14 -16.52
N PHE A 453 -11.40 -1.18 -15.47
CA PHE A 453 -11.40 -0.23 -14.37
C PHE A 453 -10.04 0.46 -14.30
N PHE A 454 -10.02 1.76 -14.57
CA PHE A 454 -8.86 2.61 -14.44
C PHE A 454 -8.77 3.15 -13.00
N ILE A 455 -7.67 2.82 -12.34
CA ILE A 455 -7.30 3.40 -11.06
C ILE A 455 -6.48 4.64 -11.36
N LEU A 456 -7.06 5.80 -11.07
CA LEU A 456 -6.48 7.10 -11.39
C LEU A 456 -5.50 7.53 -10.31
N SER A 457 -4.34 8.03 -10.76
CA SER A 457 -3.50 8.90 -9.96
C SER A 457 -3.80 10.35 -10.32
N PRO A 458 -3.67 11.31 -9.37
CA PRO A 458 -3.90 12.72 -9.65
C PRO A 458 -3.08 13.19 -10.87
N GLY A 459 -3.75 13.86 -11.82
CA GLY A 459 -3.12 14.44 -13.01
C GLY A 459 -2.93 13.49 -14.20
N VAL A 460 -3.49 12.27 -14.16
CA VAL A 460 -3.41 11.29 -15.26
C VAL A 460 -4.81 11.01 -15.83
N ASP A 461 -4.93 11.10 -17.16
CA ASP A 461 -6.18 10.83 -17.88
C ASP A 461 -6.05 9.59 -18.79
N PRO A 462 -6.78 8.49 -18.50
CA PRO A 462 -6.75 7.27 -19.31
C PRO A 462 -7.57 7.38 -20.60
N LEU A 463 -8.36 8.44 -20.78
CA LEU A 463 -9.28 8.58 -21.90
C LEU A 463 -8.54 8.57 -23.25
N LYS A 464 -7.37 9.22 -23.32
CA LYS A 464 -6.57 9.33 -24.54
C LYS A 464 -6.19 7.96 -25.11
N ASP A 465 -5.87 6.99 -24.26
CA ASP A 465 -5.51 5.64 -24.69
C ASP A 465 -6.72 4.88 -25.23
N VAL A 466 -7.90 5.07 -24.61
CA VAL A 466 -9.17 4.46 -25.05
C VAL A 466 -9.61 5.05 -26.38
N GLU A 467 -9.55 6.38 -26.53
CA GLU A 467 -9.91 7.08 -27.76
C GLU A 467 -8.97 6.75 -28.92
N ALA A 468 -7.66 6.69 -28.67
CA ALA A 468 -6.67 6.31 -29.68
C ALA A 468 -6.89 4.88 -30.18
N LEU A 469 -7.26 3.94 -29.31
CA LEU A 469 -7.63 2.59 -29.71
C LEU A 469 -8.98 2.56 -30.44
N GLY A 470 -9.96 3.33 -29.96
CA GLY A 470 -11.27 3.48 -30.58
C GLY A 470 -11.18 3.95 -32.02
N GLN A 471 -10.37 4.98 -32.30
CA GLN A 471 -10.11 5.48 -33.64
C GLN A 471 -9.55 4.39 -34.57
N LYS A 472 -8.62 3.56 -34.08
CA LYS A 472 -8.06 2.43 -34.85
C LYS A 472 -9.10 1.34 -35.17
N LEU A 473 -10.04 1.10 -34.25
CA LEU A 473 -11.07 0.07 -34.37
C LEU A 473 -12.40 0.58 -34.96
N GLY A 474 -12.49 1.87 -35.31
CA GLY A 474 -13.70 2.51 -35.85
C GLY A 474 -14.79 2.81 -34.83
N PHE A 475 -14.48 2.70 -33.53
CA PHE A 475 -15.32 3.15 -32.43
C PHE A 475 -14.94 4.60 -32.10
N THR A 476 -15.73 5.56 -32.59
CA THR A 476 -15.51 6.98 -32.32
C THR A 476 -16.77 7.63 -31.76
N ILE A 477 -16.58 8.76 -31.08
CA ILE A 477 -17.67 9.61 -30.59
C ILE A 477 -18.48 10.13 -31.79
N ASP A 478 -17.80 10.53 -32.87
CA ASP A 478 -18.44 11.03 -34.11
C ASP A 478 -19.37 10.01 -34.77
N ASN A 479 -19.03 8.72 -34.67
CA ASN A 479 -19.86 7.62 -35.18
C ASN A 479 -20.94 7.17 -34.18
N GLY A 480 -21.09 7.83 -33.02
CA GLY A 480 -22.07 7.51 -31.98
C GLY A 480 -21.82 6.19 -31.23
N LYS A 481 -20.66 5.56 -31.45
CA LYS A 481 -20.30 4.25 -30.89
C LYS A 481 -19.53 4.33 -29.57
N ILE A 482 -19.09 5.52 -29.16
CA ILE A 482 -18.52 5.79 -27.84
C ILE A 482 -19.42 6.76 -27.10
N HIS A 483 -19.83 6.40 -25.88
CA HIS A 483 -20.57 7.24 -24.95
C HIS A 483 -19.65 7.59 -23.79
N ASN A 484 -19.16 8.83 -23.75
CA ASN A 484 -18.31 9.33 -22.65
C ASN A 484 -19.15 10.14 -21.67
N VAL A 485 -19.21 9.70 -20.41
CA VAL A 485 -19.99 10.33 -19.35
C VAL A 485 -19.09 10.58 -18.14
N SER A 486 -18.80 11.85 -17.87
CA SER A 486 -18.12 12.26 -16.63
C SER A 486 -19.13 12.39 -15.50
N LEU A 487 -19.00 11.54 -14.48
CA LEU A 487 -19.97 11.46 -13.40
C LEU A 487 -19.77 12.60 -12.40
N GLY A 488 -20.88 13.27 -12.11
CA GLY A 488 -21.03 14.35 -11.14
C GLY A 488 -22.50 14.46 -10.78
N GLN A 489 -22.91 15.56 -10.13
CA GLN A 489 -24.29 15.72 -9.68
C GLN A 489 -25.29 15.65 -10.86
N GLY A 490 -26.16 14.65 -10.85
CA GLY A 490 -27.26 14.49 -11.82
C GLY A 490 -26.91 13.79 -13.15
N GLN A 491 -25.67 13.33 -13.33
CA GLN A 491 -25.24 12.64 -14.57
C GLN A 491 -25.57 11.13 -14.59
N GLU A 492 -26.11 10.59 -13.49
CA GLU A 492 -26.38 9.17 -13.31
C GLU A 492 -27.39 8.64 -14.35
N VAL A 493 -28.42 9.44 -14.66
CA VAL A 493 -29.47 9.08 -15.63
C VAL A 493 -28.90 8.98 -17.06
N VAL A 494 -27.96 9.86 -17.41
CA VAL A 494 -27.29 9.85 -18.71
C VAL A 494 -26.43 8.59 -18.86
N ALA A 495 -25.67 8.26 -17.82
CA ALA A 495 -24.88 7.04 -17.77
C ALA A 495 -25.75 5.79 -17.88
N GLU A 496 -26.90 5.76 -17.19
CA GLU A 496 -27.85 4.65 -17.28
C GLU A 496 -28.40 4.45 -18.69
N ASN A 497 -28.80 5.53 -19.38
CA ASN A 497 -29.28 5.45 -20.74
C ASN A 497 -28.18 5.01 -21.71
N ALA A 498 -26.95 5.49 -21.53
CA ALA A 498 -25.80 5.08 -22.33
C ALA A 498 -25.51 3.58 -22.19
N LEU A 499 -25.56 3.03 -20.96
CA LEU A 499 -25.40 1.60 -20.71
C LEU A 499 -26.51 0.77 -21.38
N ASP A 500 -27.76 1.24 -21.31
CA ASP A 500 -28.92 0.52 -21.87
C ASP A 500 -28.84 0.47 -23.41
N VAL A 501 -28.49 1.57 -24.07
CA VAL A 501 -28.29 1.63 -25.53
C VAL A 501 -27.08 0.78 -25.95
N ALA A 502 -25.96 0.95 -25.25
CA ALA A 502 -24.72 0.26 -25.59
C ALA A 502 -24.82 -1.27 -25.45
N ALA A 503 -25.59 -1.76 -24.48
CA ALA A 503 -25.82 -3.18 -24.28
C ALA A 503 -26.57 -3.84 -25.45
N VAL A 504 -27.44 -3.08 -26.13
CA VAL A 504 -28.24 -3.55 -27.28
C VAL A 504 -27.50 -3.36 -28.60
N GLU A 505 -26.94 -2.17 -28.83
CA GLU A 505 -26.34 -1.78 -30.12
C GLU A 505 -24.84 -2.13 -30.24
N GLY A 506 -24.18 -2.51 -29.13
CA GLY A 506 -22.76 -2.86 -29.15
C GLY A 506 -21.82 -1.65 -29.14
N HIS A 507 -22.08 -0.69 -28.25
CA HIS A 507 -21.25 0.50 -28.10
C HIS A 507 -20.29 0.40 -26.91
N TRP A 508 -19.34 1.34 -26.86
CA TRP A 508 -18.45 1.51 -25.71
C TRP A 508 -18.99 2.62 -24.81
N VAL A 509 -18.96 2.37 -23.50
CA VAL A 509 -19.37 3.35 -22.48
C VAL A 509 -18.18 3.65 -21.58
N ILE A 510 -17.84 4.92 -21.47
CA ILE A 510 -16.77 5.43 -20.61
C ILE A 510 -17.42 6.20 -19.47
N LEU A 511 -17.26 5.72 -18.25
CA LEU A 511 -17.78 6.32 -17.02
C LEU A 511 -16.62 6.88 -16.22
N GLN A 512 -16.46 8.20 -16.21
CA GLN A 512 -15.38 8.84 -15.48
C GLN A 512 -15.81 9.23 -14.06
N ASN A 513 -14.88 9.16 -13.11
CA ASN A 513 -15.04 9.66 -11.74
C ASN A 513 -16.20 9.00 -10.97
N ILE A 514 -16.36 7.68 -11.08
CA ILE A 514 -17.47 6.96 -10.45
C ILE A 514 -17.50 7.12 -8.92
N HIS A 515 -16.34 7.41 -8.30
CA HIS A 515 -16.21 7.66 -6.86
C HIS A 515 -16.95 8.92 -6.38
N LEU A 516 -17.31 9.84 -7.27
CA LEU A 516 -18.07 11.05 -6.90
C LEU A 516 -19.57 10.77 -6.67
N VAL A 517 -20.09 9.62 -7.12
CA VAL A 517 -21.52 9.27 -7.09
C VAL A 517 -21.80 8.04 -6.21
N ALA A 518 -21.35 8.09 -4.95
CA ALA A 518 -21.40 6.96 -4.00
C ALA A 518 -22.78 6.26 -3.90
N LYS A 519 -23.88 7.02 -3.90
CA LYS A 519 -25.25 6.47 -3.79
C LYS A 519 -25.68 5.66 -5.01
N TRP A 520 -25.13 5.96 -6.19
CA TRP A 520 -25.48 5.32 -7.46
C TRP A 520 -24.65 4.07 -7.75
N LEU A 521 -23.49 3.91 -7.12
CA LEU A 521 -22.58 2.78 -7.36
C LEU A 521 -23.25 1.41 -7.19
N GLY A 522 -24.17 1.25 -6.23
CA GLY A 522 -24.92 0.01 -6.04
C GLY A 522 -25.93 -0.29 -7.17
N THR A 523 -26.41 0.74 -7.88
CA THR A 523 -27.25 0.58 -9.08
C THR A 523 -26.39 0.24 -10.29
N LEU A 524 -25.24 0.89 -10.43
CA LEU A 524 -24.25 0.60 -11.47
C LEU A 524 -23.81 -0.87 -11.41
N ASP A 525 -23.44 -1.38 -10.23
CA ASP A 525 -23.05 -2.78 -10.02
C ASP A 525 -24.11 -3.76 -10.54
N LYS A 526 -25.39 -3.51 -10.19
CA LYS A 526 -26.52 -4.32 -10.65
C LYS A 526 -26.73 -4.26 -12.17
N LYS A 527 -26.56 -3.08 -12.80
CA LYS A 527 -26.70 -2.94 -14.26
C LYS A 527 -25.57 -3.64 -15.01
N VAL A 528 -24.32 -3.46 -14.58
CA VAL A 528 -23.16 -4.12 -15.17
C VAL A 528 -23.26 -5.65 -15.01
N GLU A 529 -23.69 -6.14 -13.84
CA GLU A 529 -23.98 -7.57 -13.62
C GLU A 529 -25.05 -8.07 -14.59
N ARG A 530 -26.14 -7.32 -14.80
CA ARG A 530 -27.22 -7.69 -15.73
C ARG A 530 -26.76 -7.74 -17.19
N TYR A 531 -26.00 -6.74 -17.65
CA TYR A 531 -25.49 -6.66 -19.02
C TYR A 531 -24.29 -7.56 -19.30
N SER A 532 -23.79 -8.25 -18.28
CA SER A 532 -22.78 -9.29 -18.47
C SER A 532 -23.31 -10.51 -19.24
N ILE A 533 -24.63 -10.71 -19.32
CA ILE A 533 -25.29 -11.85 -19.95
C ILE A 533 -26.29 -11.37 -21.00
N GLY A 534 -26.10 -11.78 -22.26
CA GLY A 534 -27.05 -11.53 -23.35
C GLY A 534 -26.91 -10.18 -24.05
N SER A 535 -25.88 -9.40 -23.75
CA SER A 535 -25.53 -8.16 -24.46
C SER A 535 -24.72 -8.41 -25.73
N HIS A 536 -24.64 -7.40 -26.60
CA HIS A 536 -23.87 -7.44 -27.84
C HIS A 536 -22.38 -7.74 -27.59
N ASN A 537 -21.73 -8.49 -28.49
CA ASN A 537 -20.34 -8.92 -28.31
C ASN A 537 -19.33 -7.76 -28.26
N ASP A 538 -19.64 -6.63 -28.91
CA ASP A 538 -18.80 -5.42 -28.93
C ASP A 538 -19.06 -4.48 -27.74
N TYR A 539 -20.06 -4.77 -26.90
CA TYR A 539 -20.35 -3.96 -25.72
C TYR A 539 -19.14 -3.95 -24.77
N ARG A 540 -18.66 -2.76 -24.43
CA ARG A 540 -17.55 -2.56 -23.48
C ARG A 540 -17.85 -1.41 -22.54
N VAL A 541 -17.46 -1.60 -21.27
CA VAL A 541 -17.57 -0.57 -20.25
C VAL A 541 -16.18 -0.28 -19.68
N PHE A 542 -15.83 1.00 -19.68
CA PHE A 542 -14.62 1.55 -19.09
C PHE A 542 -15.04 2.43 -17.92
N MET A 543 -14.47 2.19 -16.74
CA MET A 543 -14.77 2.96 -15.53
C MET A 543 -13.48 3.60 -15.03
N SER A 544 -13.55 4.80 -14.48
CA SER A 544 -12.41 5.41 -13.78
C SER A 544 -12.76 5.88 -12.38
N ALA A 545 -11.85 5.64 -11.43
CA ALA A 545 -11.98 6.14 -10.07
C ALA A 545 -10.62 6.44 -9.43
N GLU A 546 -10.62 7.42 -8.53
CA GLU A 546 -9.51 7.62 -7.60
C GLU A 546 -9.64 6.68 -6.40
N PRO A 547 -8.52 6.16 -5.88
CA PRO A 547 -8.53 5.38 -4.65
C PRO A 547 -8.94 6.24 -3.45
N ALA A 548 -9.67 5.64 -2.50
CA ALA A 548 -9.96 6.30 -1.24
C ALA A 548 -8.67 6.55 -0.44
N PRO A 549 -8.57 7.66 0.32
CA PRO A 549 -7.38 8.00 1.11
C PRO A 549 -7.13 7.02 2.26
N SER A 550 -8.19 6.39 2.79
CA SER A 550 -8.11 5.35 3.81
C SER A 550 -9.00 4.15 3.44
N PRO A 551 -8.71 2.94 3.97
CA PRO A 551 -9.54 1.76 3.74
C PRO A 551 -11.01 1.95 4.18
N ASP A 552 -11.24 2.65 5.29
CA ASP A 552 -12.59 2.88 5.84
C ASP A 552 -13.44 3.83 4.98
N ALA A 553 -12.79 4.69 4.19
CA ALA A 553 -13.44 5.61 3.26
C ALA A 553 -13.73 4.97 1.88
N HIS A 554 -13.47 3.67 1.72
CA HIS A 554 -13.69 2.99 0.45
C HIS A 554 -15.18 2.77 0.17
N ILE A 555 -15.65 3.31 -0.95
CA ILE A 555 -17.08 3.31 -1.34
C ILE A 555 -17.39 2.48 -2.57
N ILE A 556 -16.38 1.95 -3.27
CA ILE A 556 -16.59 1.24 -4.53
C ILE A 556 -17.07 -0.19 -4.23
N PRO A 557 -18.20 -0.63 -4.81
CA PRO A 557 -18.71 -1.98 -4.61
C PRO A 557 -17.71 -3.06 -5.03
N GLN A 558 -17.58 -4.09 -4.20
CA GLN A 558 -16.74 -5.26 -4.45
C GLN A 558 -17.07 -5.95 -5.79
N GLY A 559 -18.35 -6.05 -6.14
CA GLY A 559 -18.79 -6.68 -7.39
C GLY A 559 -18.24 -6.00 -8.65
N LEU A 560 -18.12 -4.66 -8.64
CA LEU A 560 -17.54 -3.90 -9.74
C LEU A 560 -16.04 -4.13 -9.85
N LEU A 561 -15.35 -4.16 -8.71
CA LEU A 561 -13.92 -4.41 -8.67
C LEU A 561 -13.62 -5.84 -9.10
N GLU A 562 -14.17 -6.86 -8.45
CA GLU A 562 -13.89 -8.27 -8.72
C GLU A 562 -14.02 -8.68 -10.20
N ASN A 563 -15.05 -8.17 -10.88
CA ASN A 563 -15.34 -8.51 -12.27
C ASN A 563 -14.58 -7.67 -13.30
N ALA A 564 -13.88 -6.61 -12.88
CA ALA A 564 -13.15 -5.74 -13.78
C ALA A 564 -11.67 -6.12 -13.96
N ILE A 565 -11.11 -5.79 -15.13
CA ILE A 565 -9.66 -5.73 -15.33
C ILE A 565 -9.19 -4.38 -14.79
N LYS A 566 -8.31 -4.39 -13.79
CA LYS A 566 -7.78 -3.16 -13.20
C LYS A 566 -6.53 -2.72 -13.94
N ILE A 567 -6.48 -1.43 -14.25
CA ILE A 567 -5.32 -0.79 -14.85
C ILE A 567 -4.99 0.44 -14.03
N THR A 568 -3.83 0.43 -13.39
CA THR A 568 -3.32 1.60 -12.67
C THR A 568 -2.61 2.52 -13.66
N ASN A 569 -3.05 3.78 -13.71
CA ASN A 569 -2.38 4.79 -14.51
C ASN A 569 -1.67 5.77 -13.55
N GLU A 570 -0.40 5.48 -13.28
CA GLU A 570 0.48 6.27 -12.41
C GLU A 570 1.67 6.79 -13.26
N PRO A 571 2.20 8.00 -12.99
CA PRO A 571 3.51 8.36 -13.51
C PRO A 571 4.55 7.30 -13.10
N PRO A 572 5.41 6.85 -14.02
CA PRO A 572 6.45 5.91 -13.68
C PRO A 572 7.39 6.52 -12.64
N THR A 573 8.05 5.69 -11.83
CA THR A 573 8.98 6.17 -10.81
C THR A 573 10.42 6.11 -11.30
N GLY A 574 11.23 7.08 -10.88
CA GLY A 574 12.65 7.19 -11.24
C GLY A 574 12.91 8.18 -12.37
N MET A 575 14.14 8.69 -12.42
CA MET A 575 14.54 9.69 -13.41
C MET A 575 14.44 9.16 -14.84
N TYR A 576 14.92 7.94 -15.06
CA TYR A 576 14.96 7.29 -16.37
C TYR A 576 13.56 7.26 -17.02
N ALA A 577 12.60 6.62 -16.37
CA ALA A 577 11.27 6.44 -16.94
C ALA A 577 10.49 7.76 -17.08
N ASN A 578 10.65 8.70 -16.15
CA ASN A 578 10.00 10.02 -16.27
C ASN A 578 10.59 10.88 -17.38
N LEU A 579 11.90 10.79 -17.62
CA LEU A 579 12.53 11.56 -18.68
C LEU A 579 12.10 11.08 -20.07
N HIS A 580 12.02 9.75 -20.27
CA HIS A 580 11.42 9.17 -21.49
C HIS A 580 9.96 9.63 -21.64
N LYS A 581 9.15 9.50 -20.58
CA LYS A 581 7.74 9.90 -20.61
C LYS A 581 7.55 11.39 -20.89
N ALA A 582 8.42 12.26 -20.39
CA ALA A 582 8.38 13.68 -20.66
C ALA A 582 8.69 13.98 -22.14
N LEU A 583 9.61 13.24 -22.75
CA LEU A 583 9.91 13.34 -24.19
C LEU A 583 8.80 12.75 -25.07
N ASP A 584 8.15 11.67 -24.65
CA ASP A 584 7.04 11.02 -25.36
C ASP A 584 5.80 11.92 -25.54
N LEU A 585 5.74 13.06 -24.81
CA LEU A 585 4.72 14.09 -25.02
C LEU A 585 4.91 14.87 -26.32
N PHE A 586 6.08 14.75 -26.95
CA PHE A 586 6.48 15.51 -28.13
C PHE A 586 6.80 14.60 -29.30
N THR A 587 6.68 15.13 -30.51
CA THR A 587 6.96 14.42 -31.76
C THR A 587 8.18 15.02 -32.46
N GLN A 588 8.70 14.32 -33.47
CA GLN A 588 9.75 14.87 -34.35
C GLN A 588 9.35 16.24 -34.92
N ASP A 589 8.10 16.38 -35.36
CA ASP A 589 7.57 17.65 -35.89
C ASP A 589 7.63 18.78 -34.86
N THR A 590 7.45 18.45 -33.57
CA THR A 590 7.55 19.44 -32.49
C THR A 590 9.00 19.90 -32.30
N LEU A 591 9.98 19.00 -32.41
CA LEU A 591 11.40 19.36 -32.30
C LEU A 591 11.88 20.26 -33.45
N GLU A 592 11.24 20.16 -34.61
CA GLU A 592 11.58 20.90 -35.84
C GLU A 592 10.70 22.14 -36.07
N MET A 593 9.80 22.47 -35.14
CA MET A 593 8.84 23.57 -35.33
C MET A 593 9.46 24.97 -35.30
N CYS A 594 10.61 25.15 -34.64
CA CYS A 594 11.23 26.46 -34.39
C CYS A 594 12.36 26.75 -35.36
N THR A 595 12.45 27.99 -35.84
CA THR A 595 13.53 28.48 -36.70
C THR A 595 14.91 28.44 -36.02
N LYS A 596 14.94 28.50 -34.69
CA LYS A 596 16.14 28.39 -33.85
C LYS A 596 16.24 27.00 -33.23
N GLU A 597 16.50 26.01 -34.07
CA GLU A 597 16.45 24.60 -33.67
C GLU A 597 17.38 24.25 -32.50
N ILE A 598 18.61 24.77 -32.51
CA ILE A 598 19.62 24.42 -31.49
C ILE A 598 19.17 24.90 -30.12
N GLU A 599 18.77 26.17 -30.02
CA GLU A 599 18.30 26.78 -28.78
C GLU A 599 17.00 26.13 -28.30
N PHE A 600 16.05 25.91 -29.22
CA PHE A 600 14.76 25.32 -28.88
C PHE A 600 14.91 23.89 -28.36
N LYS A 601 15.60 23.01 -29.10
CA LYS A 601 15.79 21.60 -28.72
C LYS A 601 16.57 21.46 -27.41
N CYS A 602 17.59 22.30 -27.21
CA CYS A 602 18.39 22.30 -25.98
C CYS A 602 17.58 22.75 -24.75
N ILE A 603 16.81 23.85 -24.86
CA ILE A 603 15.92 24.30 -23.77
C ILE A 603 14.80 23.28 -23.52
N LEU A 604 14.23 22.68 -24.58
CA LEU A 604 13.19 21.66 -24.47
C LEU A 604 13.69 20.45 -23.67
N PHE A 605 14.88 19.93 -23.99
CA PHE A 605 15.45 18.81 -23.23
C PHE A 605 15.70 19.19 -21.76
N ALA A 606 16.26 20.38 -21.51
CA ALA A 606 16.45 20.87 -20.15
C ALA A 606 15.13 21.01 -19.37
N LEU A 607 14.04 21.40 -20.04
CA LEU A 607 12.70 21.47 -19.46
C LEU A 607 12.09 20.08 -19.20
N CYS A 608 12.32 19.10 -20.09
CA CYS A 608 11.95 17.70 -19.83
C CYS A 608 12.67 17.15 -18.61
N TYR A 609 13.98 17.42 -18.49
CA TYR A 609 14.76 17.07 -17.31
C TYR A 609 14.25 17.76 -16.04
N PHE A 610 14.01 19.07 -16.11
CA PHE A 610 13.42 19.84 -15.02
C PHE A 610 12.07 19.27 -14.57
N HIS A 611 11.19 18.94 -15.52
CA HIS A 611 9.88 18.35 -15.24
C HIS A 611 10.02 17.00 -14.51
N ALA A 612 10.90 16.11 -15.01
CA ALA A 612 11.19 14.83 -14.37
C ALA A 612 11.77 15.02 -12.95
N VAL A 613 12.67 15.98 -12.75
CA VAL A 613 13.24 16.33 -11.44
C VAL A 613 12.16 16.78 -10.47
N VAL A 614 11.34 17.75 -10.87
CA VAL A 614 10.30 18.36 -10.03
C VAL A 614 9.24 17.34 -9.62
N ALA A 615 8.83 16.48 -10.56
CA ALA A 615 7.88 15.40 -10.33
C ALA A 615 8.42 14.34 -9.36
N GLU A 616 9.66 13.88 -9.55
CA GLU A 616 10.25 12.83 -8.71
C GLU A 616 10.70 13.34 -7.35
N ARG A 617 11.11 14.61 -7.24
CA ARG A 617 11.64 15.18 -5.99
C ARG A 617 10.63 15.14 -4.84
N ARG A 618 9.33 15.02 -5.12
CA ARG A 618 8.29 14.80 -4.09
C ARG A 618 8.53 13.54 -3.24
N LYS A 619 9.27 12.54 -3.76
CA LYS A 619 9.56 11.29 -3.04
C LYS A 619 10.43 11.48 -1.79
N PHE A 620 11.20 12.56 -1.73
CA PHE A 620 12.08 12.88 -0.60
C PHE A 620 11.36 13.65 0.53
N GLY A 621 10.02 13.73 0.49
CA GLY A 621 9.21 14.42 1.49
C GLY A 621 9.61 15.89 1.64
N ALA A 622 9.65 16.38 2.89
CA ALA A 622 9.95 17.76 3.22
C ALA A 622 11.34 18.25 2.78
N GLN A 623 12.33 17.35 2.62
CA GLN A 623 13.65 17.74 2.09
C GLN A 623 13.60 18.00 0.57
N GLY A 624 12.68 17.33 -0.12
CA GLY A 624 12.39 17.57 -1.53
C GLY A 624 11.58 18.85 -1.73
N TRP A 625 10.36 18.86 -1.20
CA TRP A 625 9.40 19.97 -1.20
C TRP A 625 8.73 20.07 0.16
N ASN A 626 8.58 21.27 0.73
CA ASN A 626 7.87 21.46 2.01
C ASN A 626 6.41 21.00 1.91
N ARG A 627 5.79 21.12 0.72
CA ARG A 627 4.44 20.62 0.43
C ARG A 627 4.41 19.81 -0.87
N SER A 628 3.44 18.90 -0.99
CA SER A 628 3.21 18.18 -2.23
C SER A 628 2.43 19.04 -3.22
N TYR A 629 2.98 19.25 -4.42
CA TYR A 629 2.34 20.01 -5.50
C TYR A 629 1.96 19.12 -6.68
N PRO A 630 0.79 19.38 -7.33
CA PRO A 630 0.29 18.54 -8.43
C PRO A 630 0.83 19.00 -9.79
N PHE A 631 2.14 18.89 -10.01
CA PHE A 631 2.74 19.16 -11.32
C PHE A 631 2.26 18.13 -12.35
N ASN A 632 1.86 18.59 -13.53
CA ASN A 632 1.23 17.76 -14.57
C ASN A 632 1.90 17.94 -15.94
N ASN A 633 1.62 17.01 -16.85
CA ASN A 633 2.17 17.03 -18.21
C ASN A 633 1.75 18.29 -19.00
N GLY A 634 0.59 18.87 -18.69
CA GLY A 634 0.12 20.11 -19.30
C GLY A 634 1.03 21.30 -18.99
N ASP A 635 1.61 21.36 -17.79
CA ASP A 635 2.57 22.41 -17.41
C ASP A 635 3.80 22.37 -18.34
N LEU A 636 4.29 21.18 -18.69
CA LEU A 636 5.40 20.98 -19.61
C LEU A 636 5.00 21.31 -21.06
N THR A 637 3.89 20.78 -21.57
CA THR A 637 3.44 21.05 -22.95
C THR A 637 3.18 22.53 -23.19
N ILE A 638 2.53 23.23 -22.25
CA ILE A 638 2.30 24.67 -22.37
C ILE A 638 3.63 25.44 -22.27
N SER A 639 4.55 25.02 -21.40
CA SER A 639 5.88 25.65 -21.32
C SER A 639 6.64 25.59 -22.65
N ILE A 640 6.56 24.47 -23.38
CA ILE A 640 7.18 24.34 -24.71
C ILE A 640 6.48 25.22 -25.76
N ASN A 641 5.15 25.35 -25.71
CA ASN A 641 4.43 26.28 -26.59
C ASN A 641 4.81 27.75 -26.31
N VAL A 642 4.97 28.11 -25.03
CA VAL A 642 5.46 29.45 -24.63
C VAL A 642 6.89 29.66 -25.09
N LEU A 643 7.76 28.65 -24.93
CA LEU A 643 9.14 28.68 -25.41
C LEU A 643 9.20 28.99 -26.91
N TYR A 644 8.43 28.26 -27.72
CA TYR A 644 8.34 28.48 -29.17
C TYR A 644 7.95 29.92 -29.50
N ASN A 645 6.84 30.40 -28.93
CA ASN A 645 6.34 31.75 -29.19
C ASN A 645 7.37 32.84 -28.83
N TYR A 646 8.09 32.68 -27.72
CA TYR A 646 9.09 33.65 -27.29
C TYR A 646 10.38 33.59 -28.11
N LEU A 647 10.81 32.41 -28.55
CA LEU A 647 12.01 32.28 -29.39
C LEU A 647 11.79 32.82 -30.81
N GLU A 648 10.58 32.65 -31.36
CA GLU A 648 10.19 33.23 -32.66
C GLU A 648 10.00 34.74 -32.60
N ALA A 649 9.40 35.26 -31.52
CA ALA A 649 9.13 36.69 -31.38
C ALA A 649 10.38 37.56 -31.14
N ASN A 650 11.45 36.98 -30.58
CA ASN A 650 12.64 37.72 -30.16
C ASN A 650 13.86 37.34 -30.98
N VAL A 651 14.77 38.26 -31.29
CA VAL A 651 16.01 37.94 -32.03
C VAL A 651 17.00 37.17 -31.15
N LYS A 652 17.11 37.54 -29.87
CA LYS A 652 17.96 36.86 -28.86
C LYS A 652 17.08 36.09 -27.87
N VAL A 653 17.63 35.04 -27.27
CA VAL A 653 16.95 34.27 -26.22
C VAL A 653 16.74 35.14 -24.97
N PRO A 654 15.49 35.39 -24.53
CA PRO A 654 15.21 36.18 -23.34
C PRO A 654 15.27 35.28 -22.09
N TRP A 655 16.49 34.97 -21.63
CA TRP A 655 16.74 33.99 -20.57
C TRP A 655 15.98 34.27 -19.26
N ASP A 656 15.98 35.52 -18.79
CA ASP A 656 15.34 35.86 -17.51
C ASP A 656 13.82 35.85 -17.60
N ASP A 657 13.25 36.27 -18.73
CA ASP A 657 11.80 36.19 -18.97
C ASP A 657 11.32 34.74 -19.04
N LEU A 658 12.07 33.87 -19.75
CA LEU A 658 11.76 32.44 -19.82
C LEU A 658 11.81 31.78 -18.43
N ARG A 659 12.87 32.05 -17.65
CA ARG A 659 12.98 31.55 -16.26
C ARG A 659 11.84 32.05 -15.39
N TYR A 660 11.43 33.31 -15.54
CA TYR A 660 10.30 33.88 -14.81
C TYR A 660 8.99 33.21 -15.21
N LEU A 661 8.70 33.08 -16.51
CA LEU A 661 7.48 32.44 -17.01
C LEU A 661 7.36 30.99 -16.52
N PHE A 662 8.42 30.20 -16.67
CA PHE A 662 8.40 28.80 -16.24
C PHE A 662 8.34 28.67 -14.70
N GLY A 663 9.11 29.47 -13.98
CA GLY A 663 9.30 29.33 -12.54
C GLY A 663 8.24 30.00 -11.67
N GLU A 664 7.74 31.17 -12.07
CA GLU A 664 6.83 31.99 -11.26
C GLU A 664 5.37 31.84 -11.69
N ILE A 665 5.12 31.55 -12.97
CA ILE A 665 3.77 31.47 -13.55
C ILE A 665 3.36 30.02 -13.80
N MET A 666 4.10 29.28 -14.63
CA MET A 666 3.71 27.92 -15.03
C MET A 666 3.79 26.94 -13.85
N TYR A 667 4.99 26.66 -13.35
CA TYR A 667 5.17 25.79 -12.19
C TYR A 667 4.90 26.54 -10.89
N GLY A 668 5.32 27.81 -10.81
CA GLY A 668 5.11 28.66 -9.63
C GLY A 668 3.66 28.94 -9.29
N GLY A 669 2.74 28.84 -10.27
CA GLY A 669 1.29 28.98 -10.04
C GLY A 669 0.72 27.91 -9.11
N HIS A 670 1.35 26.72 -9.06
CA HIS A 670 0.96 25.64 -8.14
C HIS A 670 1.59 25.77 -6.75
N ILE A 671 2.68 26.53 -6.64
CA ILE A 671 3.52 26.56 -5.43
C ILE A 671 3.01 27.62 -4.45
N THR A 672 2.66 27.18 -3.26
CA THR A 672 2.11 28.05 -2.19
C THR A 672 3.12 28.43 -1.11
N ASP A 673 4.26 27.75 -1.01
CA ASP A 673 5.30 28.01 -0.01
C ASP A 673 6.46 28.81 -0.64
N ASP A 674 6.89 29.87 0.02
CA ASP A 674 7.92 30.78 -0.52
C ASP A 674 9.30 30.12 -0.65
N TRP A 675 9.63 29.16 0.24
CA TRP A 675 10.89 28.44 0.17
C TRP A 675 10.90 27.44 -0.99
N ASP A 676 9.77 26.77 -1.21
CA ASP A 676 9.58 25.92 -2.38
C ASP A 676 9.59 26.74 -3.69
N ARG A 677 9.04 27.96 -3.66
CA ARG A 677 9.08 28.89 -4.81
C ARG A 677 10.52 29.30 -5.12
N ARG A 678 11.32 29.61 -4.10
CA ARG A 678 12.76 29.86 -4.22
C ARG A 678 13.50 28.66 -4.80
N LEU A 679 13.17 27.44 -4.37
CA LEU A 679 13.76 26.20 -4.90
C LEU A 679 13.47 26.05 -6.40
N CYS A 680 12.20 26.18 -6.81
CA CYS A 680 11.77 26.08 -8.21
C CYS A 680 12.52 27.06 -9.12
N ARG A 681 12.66 28.33 -8.69
CA ARG A 681 13.44 29.33 -9.43
C ARG A 681 14.91 28.96 -9.54
N THR A 682 15.49 28.44 -8.45
CA THR A 682 16.91 28.08 -8.41
C THR A 682 17.21 26.98 -9.42
N TYR A 683 16.32 25.99 -9.58
CA TYR A 683 16.46 24.99 -10.64
C TYR A 683 16.55 25.59 -12.03
N LEU A 684 15.62 26.48 -12.39
CA LEU A 684 15.61 27.10 -13.71
C LEU A 684 16.82 28.01 -13.94
N VAL A 685 17.31 28.67 -12.89
CA VAL A 685 18.55 29.44 -12.94
C VAL A 685 19.77 28.56 -13.13
N GLU A 686 19.80 27.35 -12.55
CA GLU A 686 20.89 26.40 -12.72
C GLU A 686 20.82 25.66 -14.07
N TYR A 687 19.64 25.23 -14.51
CA TYR A 687 19.46 24.40 -15.71
C TYR A 687 19.35 25.19 -17.02
N ILE A 688 18.71 26.35 -17.02
CA ILE A 688 18.46 27.13 -18.24
C ILE A 688 19.46 28.28 -18.27
N ARG A 689 20.62 28.09 -18.91
CA ARG A 689 21.70 29.09 -18.99
C ARG A 689 22.31 29.20 -20.38
N MET A 690 23.05 30.28 -20.64
CA MET A 690 23.71 30.46 -21.93
C MET A 690 24.78 29.39 -22.18
N GLU A 691 25.50 28.96 -21.14
CA GLU A 691 26.58 27.95 -21.25
C GLU A 691 26.08 26.58 -21.71
N MET A 692 24.77 26.31 -21.62
CA MET A 692 24.20 25.02 -22.04
C MET A 692 24.23 24.82 -23.56
N LEU A 693 24.29 25.92 -24.33
CA LEU A 693 24.42 25.87 -25.79
C LEU A 693 25.83 25.45 -26.25
N GLU A 694 26.82 25.53 -25.35
CA GLU A 694 28.20 25.14 -25.61
C GLU A 694 28.39 23.61 -25.45
N GLY A 695 27.40 22.90 -24.88
CA GLY A 695 27.41 21.44 -24.71
C GLY A 695 28.31 20.93 -23.58
N GLU A 696 28.95 21.82 -22.81
CA GLU A 696 29.85 21.44 -21.71
C GLU A 696 29.16 21.41 -20.32
N MET A 697 27.86 21.68 -20.29
CA MET A 697 27.09 21.80 -19.06
C MET A 697 26.56 20.44 -18.58
N PHE A 698 26.82 20.13 -17.31
CA PHE A 698 26.23 18.98 -16.62
C PHE A 698 24.87 19.36 -16.02
N LEU A 699 23.83 18.59 -16.36
CA LEU A 699 22.51 18.68 -15.70
C LEU A 699 22.54 18.00 -14.33
N ALA A 700 23.33 16.94 -14.20
CA ALA A 700 23.65 16.28 -12.94
C ALA A 700 25.08 15.71 -12.99
N PRO A 701 25.69 15.35 -11.85
CA PRO A 701 26.98 14.69 -11.83
C PRO A 701 26.98 13.43 -12.71
N GLY A 702 27.79 13.42 -13.77
CA GLY A 702 27.87 12.31 -14.71
C GLY A 702 26.81 12.31 -15.82
N PHE A 703 25.96 13.35 -15.92
CA PHE A 703 24.98 13.50 -17.00
C PHE A 703 25.11 14.87 -17.67
N LEU A 704 25.68 14.88 -18.88
CA LEU A 704 25.87 16.07 -19.70
C LEU A 704 24.56 16.42 -20.43
N ILE A 705 24.38 17.69 -20.78
CA ILE A 705 23.30 18.06 -21.69
C ILE A 705 23.54 17.40 -23.07
N PRO A 706 22.53 16.75 -23.68
CA PRO A 706 22.72 16.07 -24.94
C PRO A 706 23.04 17.06 -26.06
N PRO A 707 23.84 16.65 -27.06
CA PRO A 707 23.99 17.41 -28.29
C PRO A 707 22.66 17.47 -29.05
N ASN A 708 22.56 18.42 -29.99
CA ASN A 708 21.40 18.52 -30.86
C ASN A 708 21.19 17.21 -31.65
N SER A 709 20.05 16.57 -31.43
CA SER A 709 19.69 15.27 -32.02
C SER A 709 18.22 15.23 -32.45
N ASP A 710 17.83 14.12 -33.09
CA ASP A 710 16.45 13.80 -33.41
C ASP A 710 15.74 13.11 -32.23
N TYR A 711 14.43 12.89 -32.34
CA TYR A 711 13.61 12.29 -31.28
C TYR A 711 14.18 10.94 -30.81
N LYS A 712 14.57 10.07 -31.74
CA LYS A 712 15.15 8.76 -31.42
C LYS A 712 16.51 8.90 -30.73
N GLY A 713 17.37 9.76 -31.24
CA GLY A 713 18.68 10.00 -30.67
C GLY A 713 18.63 10.56 -29.24
N TYR A 714 17.60 11.33 -28.87
CA TYR A 714 17.42 11.73 -27.46
C TYR A 714 17.08 10.54 -26.56
N HIS A 715 16.24 9.61 -27.00
CA HIS A 715 15.96 8.41 -26.23
C HIS A 715 17.18 7.50 -26.09
N GLU A 716 17.92 7.28 -27.18
CA GLU A 716 19.17 6.51 -27.17
C GLU A 716 20.23 7.16 -26.25
N TYR A 717 20.32 8.49 -26.26
CA TYR A 717 21.23 9.21 -25.37
C TYR A 717 20.92 8.97 -23.89
N ILE A 718 19.63 8.93 -23.52
CA ILE A 718 19.21 8.64 -22.15
C ILE A 718 19.54 7.20 -21.77
N ASP A 719 19.28 6.25 -22.66
CA ASP A 719 19.58 4.83 -22.47
C ASP A 719 21.07 4.57 -22.20
N GLU A 720 21.96 5.29 -22.88
CA GLU A 720 23.40 5.07 -22.80
C GLU A 720 24.09 5.90 -21.71
N ASN A 721 23.66 7.15 -21.49
CA ASN A 721 24.42 8.13 -20.70
C ASN A 721 23.80 8.48 -19.34
N LEU A 722 22.53 8.15 -19.09
CA LEU A 722 21.92 8.47 -17.80
C LEU A 722 22.53 7.58 -16.69
N PRO A 723 23.15 8.17 -15.64
CA PRO A 723 23.73 7.37 -14.58
C PRO A 723 22.65 6.66 -13.75
N PRO A 724 23.02 5.63 -12.98
CA PRO A 724 22.10 4.96 -12.08
C PRO A 724 21.38 5.95 -11.14
N GLU A 725 20.12 5.63 -10.84
CA GLU A 725 19.27 6.41 -9.96
C GLU A 725 19.97 6.74 -8.63
N SER A 726 20.17 8.04 -8.38
CA SER A 726 20.79 8.56 -7.16
C SER A 726 20.21 9.94 -6.83
N PRO A 727 20.13 10.36 -5.55
CA PRO A 727 19.63 11.68 -5.17
C PRO A 727 20.35 12.86 -5.84
N TYR A 728 21.59 12.64 -6.31
CA TYR A 728 22.35 13.63 -7.09
C TYR A 728 21.66 14.06 -8.39
N LEU A 729 20.88 13.18 -9.03
CA LEU A 729 20.08 13.52 -10.22
C LEU A 729 19.02 14.59 -9.92
N TYR A 730 18.66 14.75 -8.66
CA TYR A 730 17.71 15.74 -8.20
C TYR A 730 18.40 16.93 -7.51
N GLY A 731 19.73 16.98 -7.47
CA GLY A 731 20.48 17.99 -6.72
C GLY A 731 20.48 17.78 -5.19
N LEU A 732 20.12 16.59 -4.72
CA LEU A 732 20.13 16.21 -3.30
C LEU A 732 21.39 15.42 -2.94
N HIS A 733 21.74 15.44 -1.64
CA HIS A 733 22.77 14.57 -1.09
C HIS A 733 22.23 13.12 -0.93
N PRO A 734 23.05 12.06 -1.11
CA PRO A 734 22.64 10.66 -0.92
C PRO A 734 22.02 10.33 0.44
N ASN A 735 22.26 11.13 1.47
CA ASN A 735 21.59 10.96 2.77
C ASN A 735 20.07 11.19 2.69
N ALA A 736 19.59 11.93 1.69
CA ALA A 736 18.16 12.22 1.52
C ALA A 736 17.36 10.94 1.28
N GLU A 737 17.95 9.92 0.64
CA GLU A 737 17.24 8.66 0.38
C GLU A 737 17.15 7.72 1.58
N ILE A 738 18.14 7.75 2.48
CA ILE A 738 18.26 6.81 3.59
C ILE A 738 16.99 6.82 4.45
N GLY A 739 16.49 8.00 4.80
CA GLY A 739 15.30 8.14 5.64
C GLY A 739 14.04 7.56 5.01
N PHE A 740 13.70 8.00 3.79
CA PHE A 740 12.47 7.53 3.14
C PHE A 740 12.57 6.06 2.72
N LEU A 741 13.74 5.59 2.27
CA LEU A 741 13.93 4.20 1.88
C LEU A 741 13.83 3.25 3.08
N THR A 742 14.33 3.66 4.26
CA THR A 742 14.18 2.89 5.50
C THR A 742 12.70 2.74 5.87
N VAL A 743 11.93 3.83 5.84
CA VAL A 743 10.48 3.77 6.10
C VAL A 743 9.77 2.92 5.04
N THR A 744 10.19 3.02 3.78
CA THR A 744 9.61 2.24 2.68
C THR A 744 9.88 0.74 2.84
N SER A 745 11.11 0.37 3.24
CA SER A 745 11.47 -1.02 3.46
C SER A 745 10.75 -1.59 4.69
N GLU A 746 10.70 -0.86 5.80
CA GLU A 746 9.92 -1.25 6.98
C GLU A 746 8.45 -1.47 6.65
N LYS A 747 7.84 -0.55 5.88
CA LYS A 747 6.47 -0.71 5.39
C LYS A 747 6.32 -1.95 4.52
N LEU A 748 7.23 -2.19 3.57
CA LEU A 748 7.21 -3.39 2.73
C LEU A 748 7.17 -4.65 3.58
N PHE A 749 8.07 -4.79 4.55
CA PHE A 749 8.14 -6.01 5.35
C PHE A 749 6.99 -6.15 6.34
N ARG A 750 6.52 -5.06 6.92
CA ARG A 750 5.31 -5.05 7.76
C ARG A 750 4.09 -5.50 6.96
N THR A 751 3.89 -4.97 5.76
CA THR A 751 2.78 -5.36 4.89
C THR A 751 2.91 -6.81 4.43
N VAL A 752 4.12 -7.28 4.09
CA VAL A 752 4.37 -8.70 3.78
C VAL A 752 4.05 -9.60 4.99
N LEU A 753 4.39 -9.16 6.20
CA LEU A 753 4.06 -9.88 7.44
C LEU A 753 2.54 -9.94 7.68
N GLU A 754 1.82 -8.83 7.48
CA GLU A 754 0.35 -8.77 7.60
C GLU A 754 -0.37 -9.65 6.57
N MET A 755 0.25 -9.87 5.40
CA MET A 755 -0.24 -10.79 4.38
C MET A 755 0.09 -12.26 4.67
N GLN A 756 0.96 -12.59 5.63
CA GLN A 756 1.21 -13.98 5.98
C GLN A 756 -0.06 -14.65 6.52
N PRO A 757 -0.27 -15.96 6.25
CA PRO A 757 -1.33 -16.71 6.88
C PRO A 757 -1.17 -16.67 8.41
N LYS A 758 -2.20 -16.20 9.12
CA LYS A 758 -2.20 -16.09 10.60
C LYS A 758 -2.24 -17.43 11.34
N GLU A 759 -2.12 -18.56 10.65
CA GLU A 759 -2.08 -19.89 11.27
C GLU A 759 -0.85 -20.09 12.19
N SER A 760 0.14 -19.21 12.10
CA SER A 760 1.31 -19.19 13.00
C SER A 760 1.08 -18.50 14.35
N ASP A 761 -0.10 -17.91 14.62
CA ASP A 761 -0.43 -17.31 15.93
C ASP A 761 -0.98 -18.32 16.96
N ALA A 762 -1.02 -19.62 16.61
CA ALA A 762 -1.36 -20.70 17.54
C ALA A 762 -0.18 -21.16 18.44
N GLY A 763 0.92 -20.42 18.45
CA GLY A 763 2.00 -20.59 19.42
C GLY A 763 1.77 -19.68 20.62
N GLY A 764 1.38 -20.26 21.75
CA GLY A 764 1.15 -19.57 23.02
C GLY A 764 2.27 -18.61 23.39
N GLY A 765 2.06 -17.32 23.11
CA GLY A 765 2.90 -16.25 23.59
C GLY A 765 2.53 -15.92 25.02
N THR A 766 3.47 -16.14 25.94
CA THR A 766 3.53 -15.58 27.29
C THR A 766 3.68 -14.05 27.25
N GLY A 767 2.85 -13.37 26.46
CA GLY A 767 2.82 -11.93 26.32
C GLY A 767 1.99 -11.31 27.43
N VAL A 768 2.53 -10.26 28.04
CA VAL A 768 1.77 -9.35 28.92
C VAL A 768 0.49 -8.95 28.22
N SER A 769 -0.65 -9.06 28.90
CA SER A 769 -1.93 -8.69 28.30
C SER A 769 -1.91 -7.22 27.89
N ARG A 770 -2.68 -6.88 26.86
CA ARG A 770 -2.76 -5.52 26.33
C ARG A 770 -3.05 -4.49 27.43
N GLU A 771 -3.97 -4.82 28.32
CA GLU A 771 -4.40 -3.98 29.44
C GLU A 771 -3.28 -3.80 30.48
N GLU A 772 -2.54 -4.86 30.80
CA GLU A 772 -1.39 -4.78 31.72
C GLU A 772 -0.27 -3.90 31.17
N LYS A 773 0.02 -3.97 29.86
CA LYS A 773 1.03 -3.11 29.22
C LYS A 773 0.63 -1.64 29.29
N VAL A 774 -0.61 -1.33 28.91
CA VAL A 774 -1.14 0.05 28.95
C VAL A 774 -1.12 0.60 30.38
N LYS A 775 -1.52 -0.21 31.36
CA LYS A 775 -1.50 0.17 32.78
C LYS A 775 -0.09 0.44 33.29
N SER A 776 0.89 -0.39 32.93
CA SER A 776 2.29 -0.17 33.32
C SER A 776 2.84 1.17 32.80
N VAL A 777 2.55 1.51 31.54
CA VAL A 777 3.00 2.78 30.95
C VAL A 777 2.28 3.97 31.59
N LEU A 778 0.97 3.83 31.82
CA LEU A 778 0.15 4.84 32.48
C LEU A 778 0.68 5.15 33.89
N ASP A 779 0.95 4.13 34.70
CA ASP A 779 1.43 4.29 36.07
C ASP A 779 2.84 4.94 36.07
N GLU A 780 3.74 4.55 35.16
CA GLU A 780 5.07 5.17 35.02
C GLU A 780 4.98 6.66 34.70
N ILE A 781 4.09 7.06 33.79
CA ILE A 781 3.91 8.47 33.41
C ILE A 781 3.32 9.27 34.56
N LEU A 782 2.31 8.74 35.27
CA LEU A 782 1.67 9.45 36.37
C LEU A 782 2.61 9.64 37.57
N ASP A 783 3.45 8.65 37.88
CA ASP A 783 4.38 8.70 39.02
C ASP A 783 5.53 9.69 38.80
N ARG A 784 5.98 9.86 37.55
CA ARG A 784 7.11 10.74 37.21
C ARG A 784 6.71 12.16 36.81
N LEU A 785 5.41 12.42 36.59
CA LEU A 785 4.94 13.72 36.12
C LEU A 785 5.09 14.80 37.23
N PRO A 786 5.88 15.87 37.01
CA PRO A 786 6.05 16.94 37.99
C PRO A 786 4.76 17.68 38.32
N GLU A 787 4.76 18.39 39.46
CA GLU A 787 3.66 19.26 39.87
C GLU A 787 3.62 20.55 39.02
N PRO A 788 2.43 21.15 38.82
CA PRO A 788 2.28 22.31 37.95
C PRO A 788 2.99 23.54 38.52
N PHE A 789 3.49 24.40 37.63
CA PHE A 789 4.13 25.66 37.97
C PHE A 789 3.15 26.61 38.67
N ASN A 790 3.48 27.07 39.88
CA ASN A 790 2.67 28.07 40.59
C ASN A 790 2.91 29.46 39.99
N MET A 791 2.08 29.85 39.02
CA MET A 791 2.20 31.12 38.30
C MET A 791 2.14 32.34 39.21
N VAL A 792 1.39 32.29 40.32
CA VAL A 792 1.26 33.43 41.25
C VAL A 792 2.59 33.69 41.95
N GLU A 793 3.25 32.63 42.44
CA GLU A 793 4.55 32.74 43.10
C GLU A 793 5.66 33.15 42.11
N ILE A 794 5.65 32.55 40.92
CA ILE A 794 6.64 32.83 39.86
C ILE A 794 6.54 34.29 39.41
N MET A 795 5.33 34.82 39.20
CA MET A 795 5.14 36.23 38.83
C MET A 795 5.52 37.20 39.95
N ALA A 796 5.31 36.83 41.22
CA ALA A 796 5.67 37.67 42.37
C ALA A 796 7.19 37.76 42.58
N LYS A 797 7.95 36.73 42.19
CA LYS A 797 9.42 36.69 42.31
C LYS A 797 10.15 37.57 41.28
N ALA A 798 9.53 37.86 40.14
CA ALA A 798 10.16 38.64 39.08
C ALA A 798 10.20 40.15 39.43
N ALA A 799 11.39 40.64 39.82
CA ALA A 799 11.58 42.06 40.18
C ALA A 799 11.37 43.04 39.00
N GLU A 800 11.74 42.64 37.78
CA GLU A 800 11.57 43.44 36.57
C GLU A 800 11.00 42.59 35.42
N LYS A 801 9.99 43.10 34.73
CA LYS A 801 9.34 42.42 33.59
C LYS A 801 10.12 42.64 32.30
N THR A 802 11.29 42.03 32.21
CA THR A 802 12.09 42.03 30.96
C THR A 802 11.40 41.17 29.88
N PRO A 803 11.69 41.39 28.58
CA PRO A 803 11.16 40.54 27.51
C PRO A 803 11.41 39.04 27.73
N TYR A 804 12.57 38.67 28.28
CA TYR A 804 12.91 37.27 28.59
C TYR A 804 12.02 36.66 29.69
N VAL A 805 11.69 37.43 30.73
CA VAL A 805 10.80 36.98 31.82
C VAL A 805 9.38 36.74 31.31
N VAL A 806 8.89 37.57 30.39
CA VAL A 806 7.57 37.39 29.78
C VAL A 806 7.50 36.08 28.97
N VAL A 807 8.57 35.73 28.25
CA VAL A 807 8.65 34.44 27.55
C VAL A 807 8.57 33.28 28.55
N ALA A 808 9.34 33.33 29.63
CA ALA A 808 9.30 32.28 30.66
C ALA A 808 7.89 32.08 31.24
N PHE A 809 7.12 33.16 31.49
CA PHE A 809 5.73 33.05 31.96
C PHE A 809 4.81 32.35 30.94
N GLN A 810 4.88 32.73 29.67
CA GLN A 810 4.06 32.14 28.62
C GLN A 810 4.37 30.65 28.42
N GLU A 811 5.64 30.28 28.51
CA GLU A 811 6.10 28.89 28.40
C GLU A 811 5.61 28.04 29.59
N CYS A 812 5.64 28.59 30.81
CA CYS A 812 5.11 27.91 32.01
C CYS A 812 3.59 27.71 31.94
N GLU A 813 2.82 28.71 31.49
CA GLU A 813 1.37 28.57 31.31
C GLU A 813 1.04 27.46 30.30
N ARG A 814 1.73 27.41 29.17
CA ARG A 814 1.54 26.36 28.16
C ARG A 814 1.91 24.98 28.70
N MET A 815 3.01 24.88 29.45
CA MET A 815 3.42 23.63 30.08
C MET A 815 2.38 23.13 31.09
N ASN A 816 1.78 24.02 31.88
CA ASN A 816 0.68 23.68 32.79
C ASN A 816 -0.56 23.18 32.05
N ILE A 817 -0.93 23.80 30.92
CA ILE A 817 -2.08 23.35 30.11
C ILE A 817 -1.86 21.92 29.58
N LEU A 818 -0.64 21.60 29.12
CA LEU A 818 -0.30 20.27 28.61
C LEU A 818 -0.27 19.22 29.74
N THR A 819 0.47 19.48 30.82
CA THR A 819 0.62 18.55 31.95
C THR A 819 -0.70 18.28 32.67
N SER A 820 -1.58 19.28 32.75
CA SER A 820 -2.94 19.11 33.29
C SER A 820 -3.80 18.18 32.43
N GLU A 821 -3.69 18.27 31.10
CA GLU A 821 -4.44 17.39 30.18
C GLU A 821 -3.96 15.94 30.27
N ILE A 822 -2.63 15.72 30.30
CA ILE A 822 -2.03 14.39 30.50
C ILE A 822 -2.52 13.78 31.81
N ARG A 823 -2.47 14.55 32.91
CA ARG A 823 -2.90 14.08 34.23
C ARG A 823 -4.40 13.76 34.28
N ARG A 824 -5.25 14.56 33.63
CA ARG A 824 -6.71 14.31 33.56
C ARG A 824 -7.01 13.03 32.77
N SER A 825 -6.54 12.97 31.53
CA SER A 825 -6.84 11.87 30.59
C SER A 825 -6.35 10.51 31.10
N LEU A 826 -5.15 10.44 31.69
CA LEU A 826 -4.65 9.20 32.29
C LEU A 826 -5.42 8.77 33.54
N LYS A 827 -5.88 9.72 34.37
CA LYS A 827 -6.74 9.39 35.53
C LYS A 827 -8.08 8.80 35.09
N GLU A 828 -8.71 9.38 34.08
CA GLU A 828 -9.97 8.88 33.52
C GLU A 828 -9.81 7.49 32.90
N LEU A 829 -8.74 7.26 32.13
CA LEU A 829 -8.43 5.94 31.58
C LEU A 829 -8.19 4.89 32.68
N ASN A 830 -7.49 5.25 33.76
CA ASN A 830 -7.27 4.33 34.89
C ASN A 830 -8.60 3.93 35.56
N LEU A 831 -9.55 4.86 35.69
CA LEU A 831 -10.90 4.58 36.20
C LEU A 831 -11.70 3.69 35.23
N GLY A 832 -11.56 3.92 33.92
CA GLY A 832 -12.16 3.07 32.87
C GLY A 832 -11.62 1.63 32.91
N LEU A 833 -10.30 1.46 33.04
CA LEU A 833 -9.66 0.13 33.16
C LEU A 833 -10.05 -0.61 34.46
N LYS A 834 -10.42 0.12 35.52
CA LYS A 834 -10.97 -0.47 36.75
C LYS A 834 -12.46 -0.83 36.66
N GLY A 835 -13.13 -0.45 35.57
CA GLY A 835 -14.58 -0.63 35.39
C GLY A 835 -15.44 0.36 36.19
N GLU A 836 -14.83 1.43 36.74
CA GLU A 836 -15.55 2.48 37.48
C GLU A 836 -16.19 3.52 36.55
N LEU A 837 -15.65 3.66 35.32
CA LEU A 837 -16.20 4.47 34.24
C LEU A 837 -16.47 3.61 33.01
N THR A 838 -17.51 3.95 32.25
CA THR A 838 -17.77 3.37 30.93
C THR A 838 -16.70 3.85 29.95
N ILE A 839 -16.03 2.91 29.28
CA ILE A 839 -15.00 3.23 28.29
C ILE A 839 -15.62 4.03 27.14
N THR A 840 -15.06 5.21 26.89
CA THR A 840 -15.43 6.08 25.75
C THR A 840 -14.46 5.88 24.58
N THR A 841 -14.85 6.33 23.39
CA THR A 841 -13.99 6.27 22.18
C THR A 841 -12.63 6.96 22.41
N ASP A 842 -12.62 8.14 23.06
CA ASP A 842 -11.39 8.86 23.42
C ASP A 842 -10.46 8.04 24.34
N MET A 843 -11.03 7.25 25.26
CA MET A 843 -10.26 6.35 26.13
C MET A 843 -9.69 5.16 25.35
N GLU A 844 -10.42 4.63 24.38
CA GLU A 844 -9.93 3.57 23.49
C GLU A 844 -8.79 4.08 22.60
N GLU A 845 -8.92 5.28 22.03
CA GLU A 845 -7.87 5.93 21.24
C GLU A 845 -6.62 6.19 22.08
N LEU A 846 -6.78 6.69 23.30
CA LEU A 846 -5.67 6.86 24.25
C LEU A 846 -5.01 5.51 24.59
N SER A 847 -5.80 4.48 24.89
CA SER A 847 -5.30 3.13 25.17
C SER A 847 -4.58 2.51 23.97
N ASN A 848 -5.10 2.70 22.74
CA ASN A 848 -4.45 2.33 21.49
C ASN A 848 -3.09 3.04 21.38
N ALA A 849 -3.04 4.36 21.56
CA ALA A 849 -1.83 5.15 21.44
C ALA A 849 -0.75 4.72 22.44
N LEU A 850 -1.11 4.53 23.72
CA LEU A 850 -0.19 4.03 24.75
C LEU A 850 0.33 2.62 24.44
N TYR A 851 -0.52 1.75 23.90
CA TYR A 851 -0.13 0.39 23.55
C TYR A 851 0.90 0.34 22.39
N TYR A 852 0.70 1.20 21.39
CA TYR A 852 1.54 1.31 20.19
C TYR A 852 2.74 2.27 20.33
N ASP A 853 3.02 2.80 21.52
CA ASP A 853 4.11 3.77 21.79
C ASP A 853 3.98 5.08 20.97
N ASN A 854 2.75 5.51 20.69
CA ASN A 854 2.44 6.75 19.99
C ASN A 854 1.96 7.84 20.96
N VAL A 855 2.31 9.10 20.68
CA VAL A 855 1.79 10.24 21.45
C VAL A 855 0.32 10.47 21.08
N PRO A 856 -0.61 10.48 22.05
CA PRO A 856 -2.03 10.73 21.81
C PRO A 856 -2.29 12.08 21.12
N GLU A 857 -3.30 12.14 20.25
CA GLU A 857 -3.65 13.35 19.49
C GLU A 857 -4.11 14.49 20.41
N SER A 858 -4.84 14.17 21.49
CA SER A 858 -5.27 15.13 22.50
C SER A 858 -4.11 15.85 23.18
N TRP A 859 -2.97 15.17 23.36
CA TRP A 859 -1.74 15.75 23.91
C TRP A 859 -1.00 16.54 22.85
N THR A 860 -0.89 15.98 21.64
CA THR A 860 -0.22 16.61 20.48
C THR A 860 -0.80 17.99 20.16
N ASN A 861 -2.12 18.14 20.22
CA ASN A 861 -2.81 19.41 19.96
C ASN A 861 -2.44 20.54 20.95
N ARG A 862 -1.94 20.18 22.15
CA ARG A 862 -1.48 21.13 23.19
C ARG A 862 0.04 21.18 23.29
N ALA A 863 0.73 20.21 22.70
CA ALA A 863 2.16 20.06 22.74
C ALA A 863 2.87 20.91 21.67
N TYR A 864 4.20 20.89 21.73
CA TYR A 864 5.05 21.31 20.63
C TYR A 864 5.08 20.21 19.54
N PRO A 865 5.23 20.57 18.25
CA PRO A 865 5.40 19.58 17.19
C PRO A 865 6.61 18.68 17.46
N SER A 866 6.42 17.36 17.38
CA SER A 866 7.48 16.35 17.59
C SER A 866 7.18 15.10 16.78
N LEU A 867 8.23 14.36 16.41
CA LEU A 867 8.16 13.07 15.71
C LEU A 867 8.66 11.91 16.58
N LEU A 868 8.88 12.15 17.88
CA LEU A 868 9.35 11.14 18.82
C LEU A 868 8.24 10.15 19.19
N SER A 869 8.64 8.89 19.47
CA SER A 869 7.74 7.92 20.10
C SER A 869 7.38 8.34 21.52
N LEU A 870 6.32 7.79 22.09
CA LEU A 870 5.79 8.21 23.39
C LEU A 870 6.87 8.17 24.49
N ALA A 871 7.65 7.09 24.60
CA ALA A 871 8.71 6.98 25.60
C ALA A 871 9.78 8.08 25.46
N ALA A 872 10.26 8.32 24.23
CA ALA A 872 11.27 9.34 23.95
C ALA A 872 10.71 10.76 24.12
N TRP A 873 9.48 10.98 23.68
CA TRP A 873 8.76 12.24 23.81
C TRP A 873 8.54 12.61 25.28
N TYR A 874 8.17 11.65 26.12
CA TYR A 874 7.97 11.89 27.55
C TYR A 874 9.29 12.22 28.26
N ALA A 875 10.40 11.56 27.91
CA ALA A 875 11.72 11.91 28.41
C ALA A 875 12.13 13.34 28.00
N ASP A 876 11.87 13.73 26.75
CA ASP A 876 12.07 15.09 26.23
C ASP A 876 11.22 16.13 26.98
N LEU A 877 9.95 15.82 27.25
CA LEU A 877 9.05 16.66 28.04
C LEU A 877 9.58 16.92 29.45
N LEU A 878 10.06 15.88 30.15
CA LEU A 878 10.64 16.01 31.48
C LEU A 878 11.90 16.89 31.49
N LEU A 879 12.73 16.80 30.45
CA LEU A 879 13.90 17.67 30.30
C LEU A 879 13.51 19.14 30.10
N ARG A 880 12.45 19.40 29.32
CA ARG A 880 11.92 20.76 29.12
C ARG A 880 11.38 21.38 30.41
N ILE A 881 10.64 20.59 31.19
CA ILE A 881 10.14 21.04 32.50
C ILE A 881 11.32 21.43 33.39
N ARG A 882 12.37 20.59 33.45
CA ARG A 882 13.56 20.87 34.26
C ARG A 882 14.29 22.15 33.83
N GLU A 883 14.45 22.39 32.53
CA GLU A 883 15.11 23.61 32.02
C GLU A 883 14.25 24.87 32.34
N LEU A 884 12.92 24.77 32.28
CA LEU A 884 12.01 25.86 32.69
C LEU A 884 12.03 26.10 34.20
N GLU A 885 12.07 25.04 35.02
CA GLU A 885 12.21 25.15 36.49
C GLU A 885 13.52 25.85 36.86
N ALA A 886 14.63 25.46 36.23
CA ALA A 886 15.93 26.10 36.44
C ALA A 886 15.88 27.59 36.06
N TRP A 887 15.24 27.95 34.96
CA TRP A 887 15.14 29.33 34.51
C TRP A 887 14.23 30.20 35.41
N THR A 888 13.11 29.64 35.87
CA THR A 888 12.13 30.36 36.70
C THR A 888 12.54 30.52 38.17
N THR A 889 13.58 29.81 38.61
CA THR A 889 14.09 29.93 39.99
C THR A 889 14.70 31.31 40.24
N ASP A 890 15.60 31.77 39.37
CA ASP A 890 16.35 33.02 39.54
C ASP A 890 16.07 34.06 38.45
N PHE A 891 15.33 33.72 37.38
CA PHE A 891 15.13 34.55 36.17
C PHE A 891 16.42 35.04 35.49
N ALA A 892 17.58 34.48 35.86
CA ALA A 892 18.84 34.72 35.19
C ALA A 892 18.87 33.95 33.86
N LEU A 893 19.36 34.59 32.80
CA LEU A 893 19.52 33.93 31.51
C LEU A 893 20.53 32.77 31.66
N PRO A 894 20.17 31.53 31.28
CA PRO A 894 21.11 30.42 31.28
C PRO A 894 22.35 30.69 30.41
N THR A 895 23.50 30.13 30.79
CA THR A 895 24.76 30.25 30.04
C THR A 895 24.60 29.85 28.57
N THR A 896 23.82 28.80 28.31
CA THR A 896 23.39 28.38 26.99
C THR A 896 21.92 28.00 27.04
N VAL A 897 21.15 28.43 26.04
CA VAL A 897 19.71 28.18 25.98
C VAL A 897 19.43 27.06 24.98
N TRP A 898 18.63 26.08 25.39
CA TRP A 898 18.12 25.04 24.48
C TRP A 898 16.90 25.56 23.73
N LEU A 899 17.11 26.10 22.54
CA LEU A 899 16.03 26.75 21.77
C LEU A 899 14.90 25.79 21.40
N ALA A 900 15.22 24.51 21.20
CA ALA A 900 14.22 23.48 20.92
C ALA A 900 13.28 23.26 22.10
N GLY A 901 13.71 23.55 23.34
CA GLY A 901 12.97 23.29 24.57
C GLY A 901 11.69 24.11 24.73
N PHE A 902 11.58 25.24 24.03
CA PHE A 902 10.40 26.12 24.08
C PHE A 902 9.26 25.64 23.18
N PHE A 903 8.03 25.86 23.62
CA PHE A 903 6.83 25.78 22.78
C PHE A 903 6.87 26.84 21.67
N ASN A 904 7.29 28.07 21.98
CA ASN A 904 7.43 29.14 21.00
C ASN A 904 8.85 29.74 20.94
N PRO A 905 9.79 29.11 20.21
CA PRO A 905 11.16 29.63 20.05
C PRO A 905 11.22 31.03 19.41
N GLN A 906 10.22 31.41 18.60
CA GLN A 906 10.15 32.74 17.98
C GLN A 906 9.97 33.85 19.01
N SER A 907 9.21 33.60 20.08
CA SER A 907 9.05 34.55 21.19
C SER A 907 10.41 34.84 21.84
N PHE A 908 11.24 33.82 22.05
CA PHE A 908 12.58 33.99 22.61
C PHE A 908 13.51 34.77 21.67
N LEU A 909 13.52 34.45 20.37
CA LEU A 909 14.31 35.18 19.38
C LEU A 909 13.89 36.66 19.28
N THR A 910 12.60 36.93 19.37
CA THR A 910 12.05 38.30 19.39
C THR A 910 12.42 39.02 20.69
N ALA A 911 12.46 38.32 21.84
CA ALA A 911 12.92 38.88 23.10
C ALA A 911 14.38 39.35 23.04
N ILE A 912 15.25 38.65 22.31
CA ILE A 912 16.63 39.10 22.02
C ILE A 912 16.62 40.44 21.28
N MET A 913 15.77 40.57 20.24
CA MET A 913 15.65 41.81 19.48
C MET A 913 15.11 42.96 20.34
N GLN A 914 14.06 42.71 21.12
CA GLN A 914 13.46 43.71 22.01
C GLN A 914 14.42 44.18 23.10
N SER A 915 15.18 43.25 23.72
CA SER A 915 16.16 43.58 24.74
C SER A 915 17.27 44.47 24.18
N MET A 916 17.80 44.12 23.00
CA MET A 916 18.86 44.90 22.35
C MET A 916 18.37 46.26 21.83
N ALA A 917 17.17 46.31 21.26
CA ALA A 917 16.53 47.54 20.79
C ALA A 917 16.29 48.52 21.94
N ARG A 918 15.80 48.04 23.10
CA ARG A 918 15.62 48.87 24.31
C ARG A 918 16.94 49.37 24.88
N LYS A 919 17.97 48.52 24.91
CA LYS A 919 19.29 48.87 25.47
C LYS A 919 20.00 49.95 24.66
N ASN A 920 19.89 49.91 23.34
CA ASN A 920 20.58 50.83 22.43
C ASN A 920 19.67 51.93 21.83
N GLU A 921 18.40 52.00 22.27
CA GLU A 921 17.38 52.93 21.76
C GLU A 921 17.19 52.85 20.23
N TRP A 922 17.24 51.63 19.67
CA TRP A 922 17.05 51.39 18.24
C TRP A 922 15.59 51.06 17.89
N PRO A 923 15.10 51.45 16.69
CA PRO A 923 13.78 51.05 16.20
C PRO A 923 13.70 49.53 15.98
N LEU A 924 12.73 48.86 16.61
CA LEU A 924 12.57 47.40 16.55
C LEU A 924 12.27 46.89 15.14
N ASP A 925 11.58 47.68 14.31
CA ASP A 925 11.22 47.38 12.92
C ASP A 925 12.44 47.28 11.98
N ARG A 926 13.57 47.88 12.35
CA ARG A 926 14.82 47.85 11.57
C ARG A 926 15.89 46.93 12.15
N MET A 927 15.50 45.99 13.01
CA MET A 927 16.41 45.03 13.63
C MET A 927 16.33 43.67 12.92
N CYS A 928 17.47 43.00 12.78
CA CYS A 928 17.56 41.59 12.36
C CYS A 928 18.50 40.80 13.28
N LEU A 929 18.43 39.47 13.19
CA LEU A 929 19.33 38.58 13.93
C LEU A 929 20.62 38.34 13.14
N SER A 930 21.75 38.59 13.80
CA SER A 930 23.08 38.18 13.35
C SER A 930 23.46 36.89 14.09
N VAL A 931 23.87 35.91 13.30
CA VAL A 931 24.16 34.55 13.75
C VAL A 931 25.64 34.27 13.55
N GLU A 932 26.31 33.82 14.60
CA GLU A 932 27.72 33.43 14.56
C GLU A 932 27.89 32.05 15.20
N VAL A 933 28.28 31.05 14.40
CA VAL A 933 28.52 29.69 14.90
C VAL A 933 29.88 29.65 15.59
N THR A 934 29.90 29.23 16.86
CA THR A 934 31.14 29.14 17.63
C THR A 934 31.89 27.82 17.35
N LYS A 935 33.12 27.69 17.88
CA LYS A 935 33.90 26.44 17.79
C LYS A 935 33.71 25.50 19.00
N LYS A 936 32.79 25.84 19.90
CA LYS A 936 32.69 25.25 21.23
C LYS A 936 31.35 24.55 21.41
N ASN A 937 31.34 23.53 22.27
CA ASN A 937 30.13 22.81 22.65
C ASN A 937 29.52 23.38 23.95
N ARG A 938 28.36 22.86 24.37
CA ARG A 938 27.64 23.30 25.58
C ARG A 938 28.55 23.30 26.82
N GLU A 939 29.35 22.25 26.98
CA GLU A 939 30.21 22.03 28.15
C GLU A 939 31.37 23.03 28.25
N ASP A 940 31.79 23.62 27.11
CA ASP A 940 32.89 24.57 27.04
C ASP A 940 32.46 26.02 27.34
N MET A 941 31.16 26.25 27.56
CA MET A 941 30.57 27.56 27.85
C MET A 941 30.47 27.79 29.35
N THR A 942 31.24 28.76 29.86
CA THR A 942 31.34 29.03 31.30
C THR A 942 30.49 30.21 31.77
N ALA A 943 30.12 31.13 30.88
CA ALA A 943 29.35 32.33 31.22
C ALA A 943 28.43 32.77 30.07
N PRO A 944 27.25 33.36 30.37
CA PRO A 944 26.37 33.93 29.35
C PRO A 944 27.04 35.12 28.63
N PRO A 945 26.64 35.43 27.39
CA PRO A 945 27.20 36.56 26.66
C PRO A 945 26.71 37.89 27.24
N ARG A 946 27.53 38.95 27.11
CA ARG A 946 27.15 40.30 27.56
C ARG A 946 25.93 40.87 26.81
N GLU A 947 25.77 40.47 25.55
CA GLU A 947 24.68 40.88 24.66
C GLU A 947 24.28 39.69 23.80
N GLY A 948 22.98 39.49 23.59
CA GLY A 948 22.47 38.33 22.85
C GLY A 948 22.34 37.08 23.71
N SER A 949 22.37 35.90 23.06
CA SER A 949 22.26 34.61 23.73
C SER A 949 23.09 33.55 23.02
N TYR A 950 23.65 32.61 23.78
CA TYR A 950 24.18 31.36 23.24
C TYR A 950 23.06 30.34 23.15
N VAL A 951 22.96 29.66 22.02
CA VAL A 951 21.92 28.65 21.74
C VAL A 951 22.58 27.33 21.36
N HIS A 952 22.03 26.22 21.87
CA HIS A 952 22.47 24.88 21.53
C HIS A 952 21.31 23.96 21.12
N GLY A 953 21.65 22.78 20.63
CA GLY A 953 20.68 21.75 20.26
C GLY A 953 20.03 22.01 18.89
N LEU A 954 20.77 22.57 17.94
CA LEU A 954 20.37 22.62 16.54
C LEU A 954 21.07 21.51 15.77
N PHE A 955 20.40 20.98 14.76
CA PHE A 955 20.92 19.98 13.84
C PHE A 955 20.84 20.53 12.42
N MET A 956 21.80 20.20 11.57
CA MET A 956 21.77 20.58 10.16
C MET A 956 21.34 19.39 9.32
N GLU A 957 20.35 19.56 8.45
CA GLU A 957 19.90 18.53 7.50
C GLU A 957 20.37 18.90 6.09
N GLY A 958 20.83 17.91 5.31
CA GLY A 958 21.29 18.10 3.93
C GLY A 958 22.74 18.62 3.76
N ALA A 959 23.36 19.10 4.84
CA ALA A 959 24.75 19.53 4.87
C ALA A 959 25.34 19.33 6.29
N ARG A 960 26.61 19.72 6.48
CA ARG A 960 27.23 19.80 7.80
C ARG A 960 27.95 21.12 8.00
N TRP A 961 28.13 21.50 9.26
CA TRP A 961 29.00 22.62 9.61
C TRP A 961 30.43 22.12 9.83
N ASP A 962 31.39 22.67 9.08
CA ASP A 962 32.80 22.40 9.34
C ASP A 962 33.36 23.37 10.39
N VAL A 963 33.59 22.85 11.59
CA VAL A 963 34.08 23.63 12.75
C VAL A 963 35.47 24.22 12.51
N GLN A 964 36.32 23.55 11.72
CA GLN A 964 37.69 24.01 11.48
C GLN A 964 37.69 25.25 10.58
N THR A 965 36.95 25.19 9.48
CA THR A 965 36.89 26.25 8.47
C THR A 965 35.79 27.28 8.72
N GLY A 966 34.81 26.97 9.57
CA GLY A 966 33.72 27.87 9.95
C GLY A 966 32.72 28.16 8.82
N VAL A 967 32.47 27.17 7.96
CA VAL A 967 31.54 27.27 6.82
C VAL A 967 30.73 26.00 6.64
N ILE A 968 29.61 26.11 5.91
CA ILE A 968 28.84 24.94 5.45
C ILE A 968 29.72 24.09 4.52
N SER A 969 29.65 22.77 4.69
CA SER A 969 30.32 21.76 3.89
C SER A 969 29.36 20.61 3.58
N ASP A 970 29.70 19.78 2.60
CA ASP A 970 28.89 18.60 2.26
C ASP A 970 28.79 17.63 3.44
N ALA A 971 27.59 17.07 3.64
CA ALA A 971 27.33 16.07 4.66
C ALA A 971 28.21 14.83 4.44
N ARG A 972 28.51 14.11 5.52
CA ARG A 972 29.13 12.78 5.41
C ARG A 972 28.03 11.75 5.19
N LEU A 973 28.31 10.72 4.39
CA LEU A 973 27.35 9.64 4.17
C LEU A 973 26.89 9.06 5.53
N LYS A 974 25.58 8.85 5.69
CA LYS A 974 24.88 8.37 6.91
C LYS A 974 24.80 9.33 8.09
N GLU A 975 25.52 10.44 8.06
CA GLU A 975 25.33 11.54 9.02
C GLU A 975 24.14 12.38 8.55
N LEU A 976 22.92 11.94 8.85
CA LEU A 976 21.68 12.56 8.35
C LEU A 976 21.48 13.98 8.87
N THR A 977 21.68 14.14 10.18
CA THR A 977 21.40 15.37 10.92
C THR A 977 22.54 15.70 11.90
N PRO A 978 23.74 16.07 11.40
CA PRO A 978 24.86 16.48 12.24
C PRO A 978 24.47 17.60 13.23
N SER A 979 24.92 17.48 14.48
CA SER A 979 24.72 18.51 15.50
C SER A 979 25.55 19.75 15.21
N MET A 980 24.95 20.91 15.37
CA MET A 980 25.63 22.20 15.29
C MET A 980 26.35 22.52 16.61
N PRO A 981 27.54 23.15 16.54
CA PRO A 981 28.15 23.78 17.70
C PRO A 981 27.23 24.86 18.31
N VAL A 982 27.60 25.36 19.49
CA VAL A 982 26.85 26.46 20.12
C VAL A 982 26.83 27.67 19.17
N ILE A 983 25.64 28.20 18.93
CA ILE A 983 25.40 29.34 18.05
C ILE A 983 25.21 30.58 18.91
N PHE A 984 25.98 31.63 18.61
CA PHE A 984 25.80 32.94 19.20
C PHE A 984 24.81 33.76 18.37
N ILE A 985 23.74 34.22 19.01
CA ILE A 985 22.69 35.02 18.38
C ILE A 985 22.68 36.40 19.02
N LYS A 986 22.82 37.44 18.20
CA LYS A 986 22.69 38.85 18.60
C LYS A 986 21.79 39.61 17.63
N ALA A 987 21.17 40.69 18.09
CA ALA A 987 20.38 41.54 17.22
C ALA A 987 21.19 42.75 16.74
N ILE A 988 21.13 43.07 15.44
CA ILE A 988 21.80 44.22 14.82
C ILE A 988 20.82 44.96 13.89
N PRO A 989 21.06 46.25 13.56
CA PRO A 989 20.30 46.93 12.51
C PRO A 989 20.51 46.25 11.15
N VAL A 990 19.44 46.18 10.33
CA VAL A 990 19.44 45.53 9.00
C VAL A 990 20.56 46.06 8.10
N ASP A 991 20.80 47.38 8.12
CA ASP A 991 21.83 48.03 7.29
C ASP A 991 23.27 47.59 7.62
N ARG A 992 23.48 46.96 8.79
CA ARG A 992 24.80 46.45 9.23
C ARG A 992 25.00 44.97 8.89
N MET A 993 24.01 44.32 8.28
CA MET A 993 24.09 42.90 7.94
C MET A 993 24.86 42.71 6.63
N ASP A 994 25.99 41.98 6.71
CA ASP A 994 26.68 41.52 5.50
C ASP A 994 25.98 40.25 5.00
N ILE A 995 25.62 40.22 3.71
CA ILE A 995 24.93 39.10 3.05
C ILE A 995 25.90 38.39 2.08
N LYS A 996 27.11 38.92 1.88
CA LYS A 996 28.07 38.35 0.95
C LYS A 996 28.58 36.99 1.45
N ASN A 997 28.60 35.99 0.57
CA ASN A 997 29.01 34.61 0.87
C ASN A 997 28.22 33.99 2.05
N MET A 998 26.96 34.39 2.21
CA MET A 998 26.04 33.80 3.17
C MET A 998 24.94 33.01 2.47
N TYR A 999 24.53 31.94 3.13
CA TYR A 999 23.36 31.15 2.79
C TYR A 999 22.27 31.44 3.82
N GLU A 1000 21.11 31.86 3.34
CA GLU A 1000 19.90 32.07 4.15
C GLU A 1000 19.29 30.71 4.48
N CYS A 1001 19.69 30.15 5.61
CA CYS A 1001 19.28 28.81 6.04
C CYS A 1001 17.97 28.88 6.85
N PRO A 1002 16.89 28.24 6.40
CA PRO A 1002 15.65 28.18 7.17
C PRO A 1002 15.80 27.27 8.40
N VAL A 1003 15.20 27.69 9.51
CA VAL A 1003 15.19 26.96 10.78
C VAL A 1003 13.77 26.44 11.03
N TYR A 1004 13.63 25.14 11.26
CA TYR A 1004 12.36 24.48 11.54
C TYR A 1004 12.37 23.79 12.91
N LYS A 1005 11.21 23.61 13.53
CA LYS A 1005 11.09 22.83 14.77
C LYS A 1005 11.41 21.35 14.54
N THR A 1006 10.90 20.79 13.44
CA THR A 1006 10.99 19.35 13.12
C THR A 1006 11.25 19.13 11.63
N ARG A 1007 11.48 17.86 11.25
CA ARG A 1007 11.69 17.43 9.86
C ARG A 1007 10.47 17.58 8.95
N THR A 1008 9.26 17.80 9.48
CA THR A 1008 8.07 18.06 8.67
C THR A 1008 8.15 19.40 7.91
N ARG A 1009 9.06 20.29 8.34
CA ARG A 1009 9.28 21.64 7.77
C ARG A 1009 7.96 22.41 7.62
N GLY A 1010 7.80 23.25 6.60
CA GLY A 1010 6.59 24.01 6.26
C GLY A 1010 5.93 24.69 7.48
N PRO A 1011 4.85 24.12 8.06
CA PRO A 1011 4.16 24.69 9.23
C PRO A 1011 5.05 24.86 10.48
N THR A 1012 6.20 24.19 10.54
CA THR A 1012 7.13 24.26 11.68
C THR A 1012 8.24 25.28 11.52
N TYR A 1013 8.15 26.18 10.54
CA TYR A 1013 9.12 27.25 10.32
C TYR A 1013 9.24 28.17 11.54
N VAL A 1014 10.47 28.47 11.93
CA VAL A 1014 10.81 29.30 13.09
C VAL A 1014 11.42 30.62 12.64
N TRP A 1015 12.56 30.60 11.94
CA TRP A 1015 13.32 31.80 11.55
C TRP A 1015 14.30 31.49 10.41
N THR A 1016 14.99 32.50 9.87
CA THR A 1016 16.09 32.35 8.90
C THR A 1016 17.42 32.74 9.51
N PHE A 1017 18.41 31.85 9.48
CA PHE A 1017 19.77 32.11 9.94
C PHE A 1017 20.74 32.22 8.77
N ASN A 1018 21.46 33.33 8.70
CA ASN A 1018 22.46 33.55 7.65
C ASN A 1018 23.79 32.89 8.03
N LEU A 1019 24.14 31.83 7.30
CA LEU A 1019 25.30 30.97 7.57
C LEU A 1019 26.38 31.18 6.51
N LYS A 1020 27.65 31.15 6.91
CA LYS A 1020 28.78 31.34 5.98
C LYS A 1020 28.95 30.15 5.04
N THR A 1021 29.18 30.43 3.75
CA THR A 1021 29.44 29.42 2.71
C THR A 1021 30.61 29.82 1.82
N LYS A 1022 31.37 28.84 1.33
CA LYS A 1022 32.34 29.02 0.23
C LYS A 1022 31.73 28.76 -1.15
N GLU A 1023 30.74 27.88 -1.19
CA GLU A 1023 30.02 27.48 -2.40
C GLU A 1023 28.90 28.48 -2.74
N LYS A 1024 28.45 28.45 -4.01
CA LYS A 1024 27.28 29.22 -4.46
C LYS A 1024 26.04 28.83 -3.63
N PRO A 1025 25.23 29.80 -3.16
CA PRO A 1025 24.01 29.50 -2.40
C PRO A 1025 23.04 28.53 -3.09
N ALA A 1026 23.02 28.53 -4.43
CA ALA A 1026 22.20 27.62 -5.23
C ALA A 1026 22.42 26.14 -4.88
N LYS A 1027 23.67 25.72 -4.62
CA LYS A 1027 24.00 24.34 -4.22
C LYS A 1027 23.20 23.93 -2.97
N TRP A 1028 23.16 24.79 -1.96
CA TRP A 1028 22.50 24.50 -0.68
C TRP A 1028 20.98 24.59 -0.77
N ILE A 1029 20.45 25.46 -1.64
CA ILE A 1029 19.02 25.50 -1.94
C ILE A 1029 18.60 24.18 -2.60
N LEU A 1030 19.32 23.72 -3.63
CA LEU A 1030 19.02 22.45 -4.31
C LEU A 1030 19.20 21.23 -3.39
N ALA A 1031 20.18 21.24 -2.49
CA ALA A 1031 20.38 20.19 -1.50
C ALA A 1031 19.30 20.19 -0.38
N GLY A 1032 18.45 21.22 -0.33
CA GLY A 1032 17.39 21.36 0.66
C GLY A 1032 17.93 21.56 2.08
N VAL A 1033 19.02 22.32 2.23
CA VAL A 1033 19.69 22.50 3.53
C VAL A 1033 18.83 23.29 4.51
N ALA A 1034 18.66 22.76 5.71
CA ALA A 1034 17.90 23.42 6.77
C ALA A 1034 18.52 23.16 8.15
N LEU A 1035 18.19 24.03 9.11
CA LEU A 1035 18.43 23.78 10.53
C LEU A 1035 17.15 23.24 11.18
N LEU A 1036 17.33 22.24 12.03
CA LEU A 1036 16.26 21.58 12.78
C LEU A 1036 16.51 21.77 14.27
N LEU A 1037 15.46 22.08 15.02
CA LEU A 1037 15.53 22.11 16.49
C LEU A 1037 15.38 20.70 17.09
N GLN A 1038 14.67 19.81 16.41
CA GLN A 1038 14.44 18.42 16.80
C GLN A 1038 14.43 17.52 15.56
N ILE A 1039 14.95 16.29 15.71
CA ILE A 1039 15.06 15.26 14.66
C ILE A 1039 13.79 14.43 14.59
#